data_AF-A0A3D8QXJ6-F1
#
_entry.id   AF-A0A3D8QXJ6-F1
#
_cell.length_a   1.000
_cell.length_b   1.000
_cell.length_c   1.000
_cell.angle_alpha   90.00
_cell.angle_beta   90.00
_cell.angle_gamma   90.00
#
_symmetry.space_group_name_H-M   'P 1'
#
loop_
_entity.id
_entity.type
_entity.pdbx_description
1 polymer ?
#
loop_
_entity_poly.entity_id
_entity_poly.type
_entity_poly.pdbx_seq_one_letter_code
_entity_poly.pdbx_strand_id
1 'polypeptide(L)'
;MSNPIRLSVNGQAGSEEATQSRPNPIFQTIRAASGTIHGVDGVDAGRAIRGHPAGALVVELLETPTPSEGFLIRTIAQTPINRVASQTHIPPQRNVVFEAIGGDGEPGRNGGDGQAGGDGQTGADATKTTDAGPGENGGNGGAAGKGTDGADGGNGGTIRIMVDEDKTHLLQAVDWDVRGGKGGPPGEHGSPGKAGKGGRGGHGISWDEQSGWRYQCTPHCNGREVGRSSSSTALAARDPRMVILDRLTLQHATMSGLQNVVARIARTSGNAMQDATGRCSCAGGIGHCVGCEAKPIMITRTRGLGQDGRDGLPGIPSVSRLLPGTDGRPGTGVIEVRLKSGKEHTYHSRYQLELVGFDIEDENEDGIFEPGEHLFIRRIRVRNSGGMPSPTRQTQLEVAPSEYLIQLTNNQGRTLIPQVPANSTITLPGSIKVMIREPDAPVKPGQPYMKEIAISLQAVMPGLNRRLEHFDFQVPVKIQYPLTLLEIDSLDTMAQGSENKILIKVHNNGVKSFGGELISPRSAEKRMSIPPQVGSLRSPSNSWANDIVQTIGQVKPSETFRLSQSSSIALNAPDHYQAVIQVELYISAPGAVTASRKQRFVQSSNISFQVSASYQFDDRAEILVVTNSETQQGQFNAIRTFIQDDLGLKMNTWNVSLYGGMSIVNRNNEKPEDEENILKRYRGKTVILLGNTFTHFGSDKKVTLDLCHSSVVAEECCAGSSYVVLGATQGSCSEWLQDSVFPVSHIVSNLNKLHGESVAFDNKAELAESVGQQRDFGSPALQAYKVNSKSRWFLGSRKLTAKWQAKKIWSYLNTHFPQERFWICPIWSQNGRGEGPGYVAIWHGLPLNTRLFATEPKRMQNVPGGTFQLHPMDSYSIVRSLPFARRLDLLCSSKSEGQSASSVDSKGSDMLSHKILNLLQFSLEEDLVREVEDFVGRRSPLNLVDLTRTTPYNEFHVQFPYLELVLQQVEDDPSQPTDRMLDLLRCAKAASFSQTKREIARSITPFTQRRAQLRRYLEKRISASFQKKSYSPTEVKQFQRSVRALYSRYDSNKRNVSRIVEARNSKAVQCSTHEYRNALLTTRKSMPESKLCTEQEWNKQHLKLRASRVAIQQDLGSARERLANMSTLRL
;
A
#
# COMPACT_ATOMS: atom_id res chain seq x y z
N MET A 1 -21.12 -1.21 -38.15
CA MET A 1 -21.94 -0.52 -39.17
C MET A 1 -22.31 -1.53 -40.25
N SER A 2 -23.35 -1.27 -41.03
CA SER A 2 -23.69 -2.04 -42.24
C SER A 2 -22.65 -1.78 -43.34
N ASN A 3 -22.31 -2.80 -44.14
CA ASN A 3 -21.46 -2.59 -45.31
C ASN A 3 -22.17 -1.66 -46.31
N PRO A 4 -21.46 -0.68 -46.92
CA PRO A 4 -22.04 0.17 -47.94
C PRO A 4 -22.42 -0.65 -49.18
N ILE A 5 -23.47 -0.21 -49.87
CA ILE A 5 -23.82 -0.71 -51.20
C ILE A 5 -22.82 -0.07 -52.18
N ARG A 6 -22.04 -0.89 -52.90
CA ARG A 6 -21.04 -0.41 -53.87
C ARG A 6 -21.60 -0.54 -55.29
N LEU A 7 -21.60 0.55 -56.04
CA LEU A 7 -22.03 0.58 -57.44
C LEU A 7 -20.85 1.03 -58.29
N SER A 8 -20.29 0.09 -59.07
CA SER A 8 -18.92 0.18 -59.58
C SER A 8 -18.82 0.08 -61.09
N VAL A 9 -17.96 0.91 -61.68
CA VAL A 9 -17.51 0.85 -63.07
C VAL A 9 -15.98 0.73 -63.18
N ASN A 10 -15.32 0.16 -62.14
CA ASN A 10 -13.86 0.08 -62.01
C ASN A 10 -13.14 -0.54 -63.23
N GLY A 11 -11.91 -0.11 -63.49
CA GLY A 11 -11.06 -0.71 -64.50
C GLY A 11 -10.64 -2.14 -64.15
N GLN A 12 -10.42 -2.97 -65.16
CA GLN A 12 -9.87 -4.33 -64.96
C GLN A 12 -8.37 -4.25 -64.72
N ALA A 13 -7.85 -5.10 -63.84
CA ALA A 13 -6.41 -5.19 -63.61
C ALA A 13 -5.72 -5.95 -64.77
N GLY A 14 -4.50 -5.54 -65.16
CA GLY A 14 -3.77 -6.17 -66.26
C GLY A 14 -3.46 -7.65 -66.03
N SER A 15 -3.39 -8.06 -64.75
CA SER A 15 -3.27 -9.47 -64.34
C SER A 15 -4.51 -10.31 -64.66
N GLU A 16 -5.72 -9.74 -64.62
CA GLU A 16 -6.96 -10.46 -64.97
C GLU A 16 -6.99 -10.77 -66.48
N GLU A 17 -6.60 -9.81 -67.31
CA GLU A 17 -6.51 -9.96 -68.77
C GLU A 17 -5.40 -10.94 -69.19
N ALA A 18 -4.26 -10.95 -68.49
CA ALA A 18 -3.21 -11.95 -68.68
C ALA A 18 -3.70 -13.40 -68.47
N THR A 19 -4.71 -13.60 -67.61
CA THR A 19 -5.26 -14.93 -67.31
C THR A 19 -6.17 -15.45 -68.43
N GLN A 20 -6.81 -14.56 -69.20
CA GLN A 20 -7.80 -14.93 -70.22
C GLN A 20 -7.18 -15.16 -71.62
N SER A 21 -5.89 -14.85 -71.80
CA SER A 21 -5.28 -14.65 -73.12
C SER A 21 -4.15 -15.63 -73.48
N ARG A 22 -3.91 -16.68 -72.68
CA ARG A 22 -2.80 -17.63 -72.89
C ARG A 22 -3.25 -19.10 -73.02
N PRO A 23 -2.94 -19.79 -74.13
CA PRO A 23 -2.93 -21.26 -74.16
C PRO A 23 -1.74 -21.80 -73.36
N ASN A 24 -1.88 -22.99 -72.75
CA ASN A 24 -0.83 -23.60 -71.92
C ASN A 24 0.48 -23.84 -72.71
N PRO A 25 1.62 -23.21 -72.33
CA PRO A 25 2.91 -23.58 -72.87
C PRO A 25 3.40 -24.89 -72.21
N ILE A 26 3.51 -25.95 -73.00
CA ILE A 26 4.13 -27.21 -72.55
C ILE A 26 5.61 -26.95 -72.30
N PHE A 27 6.10 -27.26 -71.09
CA PHE A 27 7.53 -27.21 -70.75
C PHE A 27 8.31 -28.24 -71.58
N GLN A 28 8.91 -27.80 -72.70
CA GLN A 28 10.00 -28.54 -73.33
C GLN A 28 11.31 -28.26 -72.60
N THR A 29 11.63 -29.12 -71.63
CA THR A 29 12.92 -29.16 -70.97
C THR A 29 13.99 -29.58 -71.99
N ILE A 30 14.68 -28.61 -72.61
CA ILE A 30 15.81 -28.87 -73.52
C ILE A 30 17.02 -29.36 -72.70
N ARG A 31 17.01 -30.64 -72.34
CA ARG A 31 18.22 -31.42 -72.06
C ARG A 31 18.73 -32.01 -73.39
N ALA A 32 19.42 -31.19 -74.17
CA ALA A 32 20.26 -31.65 -75.27
C ALA A 32 21.72 -31.58 -74.83
N ALA A 33 22.51 -32.60 -75.13
CA ALA A 33 23.89 -32.73 -74.68
C ALA A 33 24.89 -32.57 -75.83
N SER A 34 26.09 -32.06 -75.50
CA SER A 34 27.27 -31.92 -76.36
C SER A 34 27.13 -31.02 -77.61
N GLY A 35 28.20 -30.38 -78.10
CA GLY A 35 29.62 -30.52 -77.71
C GLY A 35 30.39 -29.19 -77.70
N THR A 36 29.72 -28.06 -77.50
CA THR A 36 30.40 -26.77 -77.30
C THR A 36 30.85 -26.61 -75.86
N ILE A 37 32.11 -26.19 -75.66
CA ILE A 37 32.63 -25.84 -74.33
C ILE A 37 32.00 -24.53 -73.80
N HIS A 38 31.32 -23.77 -74.66
CA HIS A 38 30.59 -22.54 -74.30
C HIS A 38 29.13 -22.82 -73.93
N GLY A 39 28.64 -22.14 -72.90
CA GLY A 39 27.23 -22.20 -72.44
C GLY A 39 26.29 -21.30 -73.24
N VAL A 40 24.99 -21.59 -73.16
CA VAL A 40 23.91 -20.91 -73.90
C VAL A 40 23.29 -19.74 -73.12
N ASP A 41 22.95 -18.66 -73.82
CA ASP A 41 22.30 -17.46 -73.25
C ASP A 41 20.88 -17.73 -72.72
N GLY A 42 20.48 -16.96 -71.70
CA GLY A 42 19.14 -16.98 -71.11
C GLY A 42 18.08 -16.26 -71.95
N VAL A 43 16.80 -16.58 -71.74
CA VAL A 43 15.68 -16.10 -72.57
C VAL A 43 15.10 -14.78 -72.02
N ASP A 44 14.88 -13.80 -72.90
CA ASP A 44 14.21 -12.52 -72.58
C ASP A 44 12.71 -12.71 -72.25
N ALA A 45 12.20 -11.91 -71.32
CA ALA A 45 10.86 -12.02 -70.77
C ALA A 45 9.79 -11.29 -71.59
N GLY A 46 8.57 -11.83 -71.61
CA GLY A 46 7.42 -11.20 -72.25
C GLY A 46 6.84 -10.04 -71.43
N ARG A 47 6.52 -8.92 -72.09
CA ARG A 47 6.00 -7.66 -71.50
C ARG A 47 4.77 -7.84 -70.61
N ALA A 48 4.72 -7.05 -69.53
CA ALA A 48 3.58 -6.89 -68.63
C ALA A 48 2.41 -6.12 -69.29
N ILE A 49 1.19 -6.38 -68.82
CA ILE A 49 -0.06 -5.75 -69.28
C ILE A 49 -0.50 -4.61 -68.34
N ARG A 50 -0.79 -3.44 -68.91
CA ARG A 50 -1.26 -2.24 -68.16
C ARG A 50 -2.67 -2.44 -67.59
N GLY A 51 -2.98 -1.77 -66.49
CA GLY A 51 -4.32 -1.70 -65.95
C GLY A 51 -5.26 -0.90 -66.86
N HIS A 52 -6.52 -1.34 -66.98
CA HIS A 52 -7.52 -0.62 -67.77
C HIS A 52 -8.05 0.61 -67.04
N PRO A 53 -8.33 1.73 -67.75
CA PRO A 53 -8.95 2.89 -67.14
C PRO A 53 -10.37 2.54 -66.65
N ALA A 54 -10.83 3.25 -65.62
CA ALA A 54 -12.17 3.10 -65.11
C ALA A 54 -13.23 3.75 -66.00
N GLY A 55 -14.47 3.36 -65.75
CA GLY A 55 -15.62 3.79 -66.50
C GLY A 55 -16.16 5.19 -66.21
N ALA A 56 -17.32 5.47 -66.80
CA ALA A 56 -18.16 6.60 -66.42
C ALA A 56 -19.46 6.07 -65.80
N LEU A 57 -19.98 6.75 -64.79
CA LEU A 57 -21.24 6.43 -64.11
C LEU A 57 -22.04 7.71 -63.85
N VAL A 58 -23.21 7.82 -64.48
CA VAL A 58 -24.17 8.91 -64.32
C VAL A 58 -25.41 8.37 -63.64
N VAL A 59 -25.74 8.92 -62.48
CA VAL A 59 -26.80 8.43 -61.57
C VAL A 59 -27.66 9.57 -61.09
N GLU A 60 -28.93 9.29 -60.81
CA GLU A 60 -29.91 10.24 -60.30
C GLU A 60 -30.50 9.76 -58.98
N LEU A 61 -30.58 10.64 -57.99
CA LEU A 61 -31.10 10.34 -56.65
C LEU A 61 -32.58 10.73 -56.53
N LEU A 62 -33.42 9.77 -56.16
CA LEU A 62 -34.88 9.91 -56.07
C LEU A 62 -35.38 9.42 -54.70
N GLU A 63 -36.33 10.13 -54.08
CA GLU A 63 -37.03 9.62 -52.89
C GLU A 63 -37.94 8.44 -53.26
N THR A 64 -38.10 7.48 -52.35
CA THR A 64 -39.19 6.49 -52.45
C THR A 64 -40.54 7.15 -52.08
N PRO A 65 -41.69 6.64 -52.57
CA PRO A 65 -43.01 7.12 -52.15
C PRO A 65 -43.25 7.00 -50.63
N THR A 66 -42.53 6.07 -50.00
CA THR A 66 -42.56 5.70 -48.59
C THR A 66 -41.18 5.96 -47.97
N PRO A 67 -40.98 7.06 -47.22
CA PRO A 67 -39.66 7.42 -46.65
C PRO A 67 -39.08 6.39 -45.67
N SER A 68 -39.91 5.48 -45.15
CA SER A 68 -39.48 4.33 -44.34
C SER A 68 -38.69 3.27 -45.11
N GLU A 69 -38.73 3.28 -46.45
CA GLU A 69 -38.01 2.33 -47.31
C GLU A 69 -36.62 2.84 -47.71
N GLY A 70 -36.42 4.16 -47.79
CA GLY A 70 -35.12 4.80 -47.97
C GLY A 70 -35.08 5.71 -49.20
N PHE A 71 -34.25 5.38 -50.18
CA PHE A 71 -34.20 6.12 -51.45
C PHE A 71 -33.80 5.23 -52.64
N LEU A 72 -34.09 5.72 -53.83
CA LEU A 72 -33.85 5.05 -55.11
C LEU A 72 -32.72 5.77 -55.87
N ILE A 73 -31.81 4.98 -56.44
CA ILE A 73 -30.81 5.43 -57.41
C ILE A 73 -31.25 4.95 -58.79
N ARG A 74 -31.38 5.87 -59.75
CA ARG A 74 -31.61 5.57 -61.17
C ARG A 74 -30.31 5.76 -61.94
N THR A 75 -29.82 4.70 -62.60
CA THR A 75 -28.63 4.78 -63.45
C THR A 75 -29.03 5.34 -64.81
N ILE A 76 -28.56 6.55 -65.12
CA ILE A 76 -28.91 7.31 -66.34
C ILE A 76 -28.00 6.89 -67.50
N ALA A 77 -26.70 6.79 -67.25
CA ALA A 77 -25.71 6.32 -68.21
C ALA A 77 -24.55 5.64 -67.48
N GLN A 78 -23.92 4.68 -68.15
CA GLN A 78 -22.72 4.00 -67.65
C GLN A 78 -21.85 3.53 -68.82
N THR A 79 -20.54 3.53 -68.63
CA THR A 79 -19.56 3.03 -69.60
C THR A 79 -18.53 2.21 -68.84
N PRO A 80 -18.27 0.93 -69.19
CA PRO A 80 -19.03 0.13 -70.15
C PRO A 80 -20.48 -0.13 -69.68
N ILE A 81 -21.34 -0.50 -70.63
CA ILE A 81 -22.78 -0.65 -70.42
C ILE A 81 -23.07 -1.90 -69.55
N ASN A 82 -24.14 -1.86 -68.74
CA ASN A 82 -24.66 -2.97 -67.92
C ASN A 82 -23.77 -3.52 -66.78
N ARG A 83 -22.87 -2.72 -66.20
CA ARG A 83 -22.16 -3.09 -64.94
C ARG A 83 -22.97 -2.81 -63.67
N VAL A 84 -23.78 -1.77 -63.69
CA VAL A 84 -24.66 -1.32 -62.60
C VAL A 84 -26.12 -1.50 -63.03
N ALA A 85 -27.00 -1.88 -62.11
CA ALA A 85 -28.43 -2.00 -62.39
C ALA A 85 -29.06 -0.65 -62.79
N SER A 86 -30.09 -0.68 -63.64
CA SER A 86 -30.83 0.52 -64.07
C SER A 86 -31.51 1.25 -62.90
N GLN A 87 -31.89 0.52 -61.85
CA GLN A 87 -32.38 1.04 -60.59
C GLN A 87 -31.76 0.26 -59.42
N THR A 88 -31.43 0.95 -58.33
CA THR A 88 -30.95 0.34 -57.07
C THR A 88 -31.63 1.01 -55.87
N HIS A 89 -32.20 0.20 -54.99
CA HIS A 89 -32.87 0.67 -53.77
C HIS A 89 -31.91 0.67 -52.57
N ILE A 90 -31.84 1.78 -51.83
CA ILE A 90 -30.95 1.99 -50.69
C ILE A 90 -31.77 2.13 -49.40
N PRO A 91 -31.69 1.16 -48.47
CA PRO A 91 -32.39 1.23 -47.18
C PRO A 91 -31.97 2.43 -46.31
N PRO A 92 -32.82 2.93 -45.38
CA PRO A 92 -32.61 4.23 -44.70
C PRO A 92 -31.33 4.34 -43.87
N GLN A 93 -30.73 3.20 -43.50
CA GLN A 93 -29.53 3.08 -42.68
C GLN A 93 -28.34 2.45 -43.42
N ARG A 94 -28.29 2.55 -44.76
CA ARG A 94 -27.11 2.16 -45.55
C ARG A 94 -26.50 3.36 -46.27
N ASN A 95 -25.18 3.36 -46.38
CA ASN A 95 -24.46 4.19 -47.34
C ASN A 95 -24.48 3.53 -48.73
N VAL A 96 -24.43 4.36 -49.77
CA VAL A 96 -23.96 3.97 -51.10
C VAL A 96 -22.58 4.57 -51.35
N VAL A 97 -21.70 3.79 -51.98
CA VAL A 97 -20.41 4.27 -52.52
C VAL A 97 -20.44 4.03 -54.03
N PHE A 98 -20.27 5.09 -54.80
CA PHE A 98 -20.06 5.00 -56.25
C PHE A 98 -18.57 4.82 -56.55
N GLU A 99 -18.20 3.88 -57.41
CA GLU A 99 -16.79 3.60 -57.71
C GLU A 99 -16.48 3.68 -59.21
N ALA A 100 -15.41 4.41 -59.53
CA ALA A 100 -14.79 4.44 -60.84
C ALA A 100 -13.26 4.45 -60.65
N ILE A 101 -12.76 3.43 -59.96
CA ILE A 101 -11.36 3.23 -59.63
C ILE A 101 -10.64 2.55 -60.80
N GLY A 102 -9.48 3.06 -61.22
CA GLY A 102 -8.69 2.44 -62.29
C GLY A 102 -8.17 1.06 -61.93
N GLY A 103 -7.94 0.20 -62.92
CA GLY A 103 -7.37 -1.14 -62.69
C GLY A 103 -5.86 -1.10 -62.43
N ASP A 104 -5.35 -2.01 -61.61
CA ASP A 104 -3.91 -2.11 -61.31
C ASP A 104 -3.13 -2.72 -62.51
N GLY A 105 -1.89 -2.29 -62.70
CA GLY A 105 -0.97 -2.82 -63.73
C GLY A 105 -0.31 -4.15 -63.34
N GLU A 106 -0.04 -5.00 -64.33
CA GLU A 106 0.68 -6.27 -64.10
C GLU A 106 2.15 -6.01 -63.70
N PRO A 107 2.70 -6.79 -62.73
CA PRO A 107 4.13 -6.86 -62.49
C PRO A 107 4.95 -7.18 -63.75
N GLY A 108 6.15 -6.60 -63.84
CA GLY A 108 7.15 -6.98 -64.83
C GLY A 108 7.60 -8.43 -64.64
N ARG A 109 8.02 -9.07 -65.74
CA ARG A 109 8.35 -10.51 -65.74
C ARG A 109 9.86 -10.73 -65.74
N ASN A 110 10.31 -11.85 -65.16
CA ASN A 110 11.73 -12.14 -64.99
C ASN A 110 12.34 -12.83 -66.22
N GLY A 111 13.59 -12.47 -66.56
CA GLY A 111 14.38 -13.11 -67.61
C GLY A 111 15.05 -14.41 -67.14
N GLY A 112 15.37 -15.31 -68.07
CA GLY A 112 16.03 -16.58 -67.77
C GLY A 112 17.54 -16.45 -67.54
N ASP A 113 18.11 -17.36 -66.76
CA ASP A 113 19.55 -17.46 -66.52
C ASP A 113 20.31 -18.02 -67.74
N GLY A 114 21.56 -17.58 -67.93
CA GLY A 114 22.51 -18.15 -68.87
C GLY A 114 23.23 -19.39 -68.31
N GLN A 115 23.56 -20.35 -69.18
CA GLN A 115 24.23 -21.59 -68.80
C GLN A 115 25.75 -21.41 -68.67
N ALA A 116 26.39 -22.17 -67.78
CA ALA A 116 27.84 -22.15 -67.61
C ALA A 116 28.58 -22.83 -68.78
N GLY A 117 29.81 -22.39 -69.05
CA GLY A 117 30.76 -23.09 -69.90
C GLY A 117 31.40 -24.29 -69.19
N GLY A 118 32.00 -25.20 -69.97
CA GLY A 118 32.70 -26.39 -69.49
C GLY A 118 34.20 -26.15 -69.20
N ASP A 119 34.76 -26.98 -68.33
CA ASP A 119 36.19 -26.98 -68.00
C ASP A 119 37.02 -27.68 -69.11
N GLY A 120 38.24 -27.21 -69.33
CA GLY A 120 39.23 -27.79 -70.24
C GLY A 120 40.03 -28.94 -69.61
N GLN A 121 40.69 -29.76 -70.44
CA GLN A 121 41.36 -30.98 -69.98
C GLN A 121 42.82 -30.75 -69.54
N THR A 122 43.26 -31.51 -68.53
CA THR A 122 44.62 -31.47 -67.98
C THR A 122 45.62 -32.20 -68.88
N GLY A 123 46.77 -31.57 -69.13
CA GLY A 123 47.90 -32.12 -69.89
C GLY A 123 48.68 -33.21 -69.16
N ALA A 124 49.43 -34.02 -69.90
CA ALA A 124 50.10 -35.22 -69.39
C ALA A 124 51.48 -34.93 -68.74
N ASP A 125 51.78 -35.66 -67.66
CA ASP A 125 53.00 -35.56 -66.86
C ASP A 125 54.29 -35.97 -67.61
N ALA A 126 55.42 -35.44 -67.15
CA ALA A 126 56.76 -35.76 -67.61
C ALA A 126 57.22 -37.16 -67.15
N THR A 127 58.05 -37.80 -67.96
CA THR A 127 58.76 -39.04 -67.62
C THR A 127 60.27 -38.80 -67.62
N LYS A 128 61.09 -39.83 -67.36
CA LYS A 128 62.55 -39.69 -67.48
C LYS A 128 63.00 -39.27 -68.90
N THR A 129 62.24 -39.64 -69.92
CA THR A 129 62.57 -39.41 -71.34
C THR A 129 61.75 -38.32 -72.01
N THR A 130 60.61 -37.91 -71.46
CA THR A 130 59.70 -36.90 -72.04
C THR A 130 59.37 -35.78 -71.06
N ASP A 131 59.24 -34.54 -71.55
CA ASP A 131 58.75 -33.41 -70.76
C ASP A 131 57.21 -33.38 -70.70
N ALA A 132 56.64 -32.62 -69.77
CA ALA A 132 55.19 -32.53 -69.55
C ALA A 132 54.46 -31.65 -70.58
N GLY A 133 53.23 -32.03 -70.91
CA GLY A 133 52.33 -31.30 -71.81
C GLY A 133 51.47 -30.23 -71.10
N PRO A 134 51.04 -29.17 -71.80
CA PRO A 134 50.12 -28.18 -71.27
C PRO A 134 48.66 -28.66 -71.27
N GLY A 135 47.80 -27.98 -70.49
CA GLY A 135 46.35 -28.21 -70.46
C GLY A 135 45.55 -27.34 -71.45
N GLU A 136 44.30 -27.72 -71.69
CA GLU A 136 43.36 -27.01 -72.57
C GLU A 136 42.64 -25.86 -71.83
N ASN A 137 42.13 -24.88 -72.59
CA ASN A 137 41.34 -23.78 -72.03
C ASN A 137 39.91 -24.21 -71.68
N GLY A 138 39.32 -23.57 -70.67
CA GLY A 138 37.90 -23.64 -70.36
C GLY A 138 37.05 -22.73 -71.24
N GLY A 139 35.74 -22.98 -71.28
CA GLY A 139 34.79 -22.27 -72.12
C GLY A 139 33.98 -21.18 -71.42
N ASN A 140 33.44 -20.26 -72.21
CA ASN A 140 32.68 -19.11 -71.71
C ASN A 140 31.26 -19.50 -71.26
N GLY A 141 30.71 -18.80 -70.27
CA GLY A 141 29.29 -18.87 -69.94
C GLY A 141 28.41 -18.04 -70.87
N GLY A 142 27.13 -18.41 -71.00
CA GLY A 142 26.12 -17.67 -71.75
C GLY A 142 25.59 -16.45 -71.00
N ALA A 143 25.14 -15.44 -71.73
CA ALA A 143 24.60 -14.19 -71.20
C ALA A 143 23.26 -14.34 -70.45
N ALA A 144 22.89 -13.34 -69.67
CA ALA A 144 21.62 -13.27 -68.96
C ALA A 144 20.46 -12.82 -69.86
N GLY A 145 19.31 -13.50 -69.75
CA GLY A 145 18.05 -13.07 -70.34
C GLY A 145 17.43 -11.88 -69.59
N LYS A 146 16.69 -11.03 -70.30
CA LYS A 146 16.19 -9.75 -69.77
C LYS A 146 14.76 -9.85 -69.26
N GLY A 147 14.55 -9.60 -67.97
CA GLY A 147 13.24 -9.20 -67.44
C GLY A 147 12.69 -7.90 -68.03
N THR A 148 11.44 -7.57 -67.69
CA THR A 148 10.73 -6.36 -68.18
C THR A 148 10.39 -5.37 -67.07
N ASP A 149 10.11 -4.13 -67.47
CA ASP A 149 9.42 -3.15 -66.64
C ASP A 149 8.03 -3.67 -66.19
N GLY A 150 7.52 -3.10 -65.11
CA GLY A 150 6.14 -3.25 -64.67
C GLY A 150 5.22 -2.31 -65.46
N ALA A 151 3.95 -2.67 -65.60
CA ALA A 151 3.02 -1.92 -66.44
C ALA A 151 2.25 -0.84 -65.66
N ASP A 152 1.87 0.25 -66.34
CA ASP A 152 1.11 1.36 -65.74
C ASP A 152 -0.26 0.94 -65.20
N GLY A 153 -0.71 1.61 -64.14
CA GLY A 153 -2.08 1.55 -63.65
C GLY A 153 -3.05 2.35 -64.52
N GLY A 154 -4.30 1.90 -64.58
CA GLY A 154 -5.37 2.59 -65.30
C GLY A 154 -5.79 3.89 -64.61
N ASN A 155 -6.14 4.91 -65.38
CA ASN A 155 -6.71 6.15 -64.82
C ASN A 155 -8.08 5.89 -64.16
N GLY A 156 -8.39 6.66 -63.12
CA GLY A 156 -9.72 6.74 -62.53
C GLY A 156 -10.74 7.40 -63.47
N GLY A 157 -12.01 7.17 -63.19
CA GLY A 157 -13.13 7.46 -64.10
C GLY A 157 -13.99 8.64 -63.67
N THR A 158 -15.17 8.77 -64.27
CA THR A 158 -16.08 9.90 -64.03
C THR A 158 -17.36 9.48 -63.31
N ILE A 159 -17.71 10.16 -62.22
CA ILE A 159 -18.95 9.94 -61.47
C ILE A 159 -19.75 11.24 -61.45
N ARG A 160 -21.00 11.20 -61.95
CA ARG A 160 -21.91 12.35 -62.06
C ARG A 160 -23.23 12.04 -61.35
N ILE A 161 -23.50 12.75 -60.25
CA ILE A 161 -24.62 12.50 -59.33
C ILE A 161 -25.64 13.62 -59.48
N MET A 162 -26.73 13.34 -60.21
CA MET A 162 -27.84 14.27 -60.42
C MET A 162 -28.84 14.20 -59.27
N VAL A 163 -29.30 15.34 -58.78
CA VAL A 163 -30.31 15.41 -57.71
C VAL A 163 -31.14 16.69 -57.82
N ASP A 164 -32.41 16.66 -57.41
CA ASP A 164 -33.23 17.86 -57.31
C ASP A 164 -32.92 18.66 -56.04
N GLU A 165 -33.09 19.98 -56.08
CA GLU A 165 -32.78 20.92 -55.00
C GLU A 165 -33.40 20.57 -53.63
N ASP A 166 -34.60 20.00 -53.60
CA ASP A 166 -35.27 19.51 -52.39
C ASP A 166 -34.85 18.09 -51.97
N LYS A 167 -34.34 17.29 -52.91
CA LYS A 167 -33.81 15.93 -52.70
C LYS A 167 -32.32 15.92 -52.34
N THR A 168 -31.65 17.07 -52.30
CA THR A 168 -30.24 17.22 -51.89
C THR A 168 -29.90 16.55 -50.55
N HIS A 169 -30.88 16.40 -49.64
CA HIS A 169 -30.72 15.68 -48.37
C HIS A 169 -30.31 14.20 -48.52
N LEU A 170 -30.59 13.57 -49.67
CA LEU A 170 -30.16 12.19 -49.97
C LEU A 170 -28.63 12.04 -50.01
N LEU A 171 -27.89 13.13 -50.29
CA LEU A 171 -26.42 13.15 -50.36
C LEU A 171 -25.73 12.82 -49.01
N GLN A 172 -26.45 12.86 -47.88
CA GLN A 172 -25.92 12.37 -46.59
C GLN A 172 -25.54 10.89 -46.63
N ALA A 173 -26.25 10.08 -47.41
CA ALA A 173 -26.01 8.63 -47.53
C ALA A 173 -25.09 8.25 -48.70
N VAL A 174 -24.51 9.24 -49.38
CA VAL A 174 -23.76 9.08 -50.64
C VAL A 174 -22.30 9.47 -50.46
N ASP A 175 -21.41 8.66 -51.02
CA ASP A 175 -19.96 8.88 -51.12
C ASP A 175 -19.43 8.31 -52.46
N TRP A 176 -18.20 8.62 -52.86
CA TRP A 176 -17.62 8.13 -54.11
C TRP A 176 -16.08 8.01 -54.13
N ASP A 177 -15.57 7.07 -54.93
CA ASP A 177 -14.13 6.84 -55.15
C ASP A 177 -13.81 6.83 -56.66
N VAL A 178 -12.88 7.70 -57.07
CA VAL A 178 -12.44 7.89 -58.46
C VAL A 178 -10.91 7.81 -58.61
N ARG A 179 -10.20 7.12 -57.70
CA ARG A 179 -8.74 7.01 -57.76
C ARG A 179 -8.25 6.24 -58.99
N GLY A 180 -7.01 6.49 -59.41
CA GLY A 180 -6.35 5.61 -60.39
C GLY A 180 -5.96 4.28 -59.77
N GLY A 181 -5.76 3.27 -60.62
CA GLY A 181 -5.14 2.01 -60.26
C GLY A 181 -3.62 2.18 -60.13
N LYS A 182 -2.97 1.22 -59.46
CA LYS A 182 -1.54 1.27 -59.16
C LYS A 182 -0.68 0.76 -60.32
N GLY A 183 0.54 1.29 -60.43
CA GLY A 183 1.57 0.72 -61.30
C GLY A 183 2.09 -0.63 -60.78
N GLY A 184 2.35 -1.55 -61.71
CA GLY A 184 2.99 -2.83 -61.40
C GLY A 184 4.48 -2.65 -61.06
N PRO A 185 5.06 -3.44 -60.13
CA PRO A 185 6.50 -3.42 -59.85
C PRO A 185 7.31 -3.99 -61.04
N PRO A 186 8.61 -3.65 -61.19
CA PRO A 186 9.46 -4.24 -62.22
C PRO A 186 9.69 -5.73 -61.99
N GLY A 187 10.03 -6.45 -63.06
CA GLY A 187 10.64 -7.77 -62.99
C GLY A 187 12.16 -7.70 -62.80
N GLU A 188 12.83 -8.84 -62.97
CA GLU A 188 14.27 -8.98 -62.76
C GLU A 188 14.99 -9.57 -63.98
N HIS A 189 16.25 -9.18 -64.20
CA HIS A 189 17.12 -9.84 -65.17
C HIS A 189 17.63 -11.19 -64.64
N GLY A 190 17.86 -12.14 -65.53
CA GLY A 190 18.50 -13.40 -65.18
C GLY A 190 19.97 -13.23 -64.78
N SER A 191 20.56 -14.30 -64.28
CA SER A 191 21.98 -14.41 -63.95
C SER A 191 22.78 -14.85 -65.18
N PRO A 192 23.98 -14.28 -65.44
CA PRO A 192 24.86 -14.82 -66.46
C PRO A 192 25.47 -16.16 -66.06
N GLY A 193 25.72 -17.01 -67.05
CA GLY A 193 26.44 -18.26 -66.89
C GLY A 193 27.89 -18.06 -66.48
N LYS A 194 28.44 -19.02 -65.73
CA LYS A 194 29.84 -18.98 -65.28
C LYS A 194 30.78 -19.44 -66.37
N ALA A 195 32.03 -18.97 -66.33
CA ALA A 195 33.13 -19.60 -67.06
C ALA A 195 33.37 -21.02 -66.54
N GLY A 196 33.75 -21.91 -67.46
CA GLY A 196 34.51 -23.11 -67.13
C GLY A 196 36.01 -22.82 -67.10
N LYS A 197 36.77 -23.66 -66.42
CA LYS A 197 38.18 -23.45 -66.06
C LYS A 197 39.17 -24.05 -67.04
N GLY A 198 40.39 -23.55 -67.06
CA GLY A 198 41.50 -24.22 -67.74
C GLY A 198 41.88 -25.54 -67.06
N GLY A 199 42.19 -26.54 -67.87
CA GLY A 199 42.84 -27.77 -67.41
C GLY A 199 44.32 -27.52 -67.09
N ARG A 200 44.92 -28.30 -66.19
CA ARG A 200 46.28 -28.02 -65.71
C ARG A 200 47.37 -28.52 -66.66
N GLY A 201 48.59 -28.00 -66.52
CA GLY A 201 49.77 -28.58 -67.14
C GLY A 201 50.26 -29.81 -66.37
N GLY A 202 50.85 -30.77 -67.07
CA GLY A 202 51.39 -31.98 -66.47
C GLY A 202 52.57 -31.72 -65.52
N HIS A 203 52.76 -32.62 -64.57
CA HIS A 203 53.78 -32.51 -63.53
C HIS A 203 55.17 -33.00 -63.98
N GLY A 204 56.22 -32.41 -63.39
CA GLY A 204 57.63 -32.69 -63.70
C GLY A 204 58.22 -33.76 -62.78
N ILE A 205 59.36 -34.35 -63.17
CA ILE A 205 59.97 -35.49 -62.46
C ILE A 205 61.47 -35.30 -62.21
N SER A 206 61.95 -35.80 -61.07
CA SER A 206 63.37 -35.90 -60.70
C SER A 206 63.77 -37.34 -60.40
N TRP A 207 65.04 -37.72 -60.62
CA TRP A 207 65.57 -39.04 -60.27
C TRP A 207 67.09 -39.05 -60.10
N ASP A 208 67.61 -40.06 -59.39
CA ASP A 208 69.05 -40.24 -59.14
C ASP A 208 69.73 -41.25 -60.09
N GLU A 209 71.04 -41.09 -60.26
CA GLU A 209 71.94 -41.87 -61.12
C GLU A 209 73.34 -42.00 -60.45
N GLN A 210 74.02 -43.15 -60.57
CA GLN A 210 75.25 -43.45 -59.80
C GLN A 210 76.55 -42.96 -60.47
N SER A 211 77.54 -42.48 -59.70
CA SER A 211 78.76 -41.84 -60.24
C SER A 211 80.12 -42.15 -59.57
N GLY A 212 80.22 -42.86 -58.44
CA GLY A 212 81.51 -43.08 -57.77
C GLY A 212 81.49 -43.94 -56.48
N TRP A 213 82.60 -43.95 -55.72
CA TRP A 213 82.79 -44.69 -54.45
C TRP A 213 83.69 -43.96 -53.41
N ARG A 214 83.59 -44.31 -52.11
CA ARG A 214 84.31 -43.77 -50.91
C ARG A 214 84.57 -44.88 -49.84
N TYR A 215 85.42 -44.63 -48.82
CA TYR A 215 85.87 -45.64 -47.82
C TYR A 215 85.96 -45.15 -46.34
N GLN A 216 85.70 -46.02 -45.34
CA GLN A 216 85.74 -45.71 -43.89
C GLN A 216 86.36 -46.83 -42.99
N CYS A 217 86.73 -46.51 -41.75
CA CYS A 217 87.34 -47.40 -40.72
C CYS A 217 86.39 -47.75 -39.55
N THR A 218 86.75 -48.75 -38.72
CA THR A 218 85.87 -49.40 -37.72
C THR A 218 86.25 -49.14 -36.23
N PRO A 219 85.40 -49.49 -35.24
CA PRO A 219 85.56 -49.13 -33.81
C PRO A 219 86.74 -49.74 -33.01
N HIS A 220 87.71 -50.40 -33.63
CA HIS A 220 88.92 -50.90 -32.95
C HIS A 220 90.12 -49.94 -33.09
N CYS A 221 89.87 -48.67 -33.37
CA CYS A 221 90.87 -47.61 -33.46
C CYS A 221 90.70 -46.62 -32.27
N ASN A 222 91.73 -46.45 -31.43
CA ASN A 222 91.63 -45.73 -30.15
C ASN A 222 91.77 -44.19 -30.30
N GLY A 223 90.75 -43.41 -29.89
CA GLY A 223 90.81 -41.93 -29.93
C GLY A 223 89.61 -41.16 -29.33
N ARG A 224 89.69 -40.84 -28.03
CA ARG A 224 88.91 -39.93 -27.13
C ARG A 224 88.56 -38.50 -27.64
N GLU A 225 87.63 -37.66 -27.11
CA GLU A 225 86.49 -37.71 -26.13
C GLU A 225 85.69 -36.33 -26.02
N VAL A 226 84.47 -36.28 -25.43
CA VAL A 226 83.71 -35.14 -24.76
C VAL A 226 83.22 -33.84 -25.51
N GLY A 227 81.97 -33.32 -25.24
CA GLY A 227 81.62 -31.86 -25.40
C GLY A 227 80.14 -31.32 -25.43
N ARG A 228 79.58 -30.84 -24.29
CA ARG A 228 78.21 -30.28 -23.93
C ARG A 228 77.54 -29.01 -24.61
N SER A 229 76.22 -28.82 -24.32
CA SER A 229 75.40 -27.56 -24.00
C SER A 229 74.77 -26.66 -25.12
N SER A 230 73.64 -25.88 -24.97
CA SER A 230 72.48 -25.79 -24.00
C SER A 230 71.35 -24.74 -24.35
N SER A 231 70.11 -24.89 -23.82
CA SER A 231 68.97 -23.89 -23.62
C SER A 231 68.21 -23.32 -24.87
N SER A 232 67.02 -22.66 -24.87
CA SER A 232 65.73 -22.54 -24.07
C SER A 232 64.66 -21.76 -24.94
N THR A 233 63.46 -21.19 -24.63
CA THR A 233 62.56 -20.85 -23.46
C THR A 233 61.09 -20.58 -23.96
N ALA A 234 60.05 -20.37 -23.11
CA ALA A 234 58.64 -19.97 -23.49
C ALA A 234 57.80 -19.33 -22.34
N LEU A 235 56.69 -18.55 -22.58
CA LEU A 235 55.52 -18.28 -21.65
C LEU A 235 54.45 -17.19 -22.06
N ALA A 236 53.19 -17.39 -21.59
CA ALA A 236 52.12 -16.46 -21.08
C ALA A 236 51.53 -15.24 -21.89
N ALA A 237 50.55 -14.44 -21.36
CA ALA A 237 49.08 -14.73 -21.20
C ALA A 237 48.18 -13.54 -20.67
N ARG A 238 46.87 -13.53 -21.03
CA ARG A 238 45.64 -12.93 -20.40
C ARG A 238 45.22 -11.42 -20.51
N ASP A 239 43.91 -11.22 -20.33
CA ASP A 239 43.00 -10.03 -20.26
C ASP A 239 42.96 -9.41 -18.81
N PRO A 240 42.74 -8.08 -18.51
CA PRO A 240 41.40 -7.44 -18.58
C PRO A 240 41.21 -5.87 -18.66
N ARG A 241 39.98 -5.47 -19.08
CA ARG A 241 39.10 -4.34 -18.62
C ARG A 241 39.60 -2.87 -18.40
N MET A 242 39.03 -1.97 -19.23
CA MET A 242 38.11 -0.83 -18.89
C MET A 242 38.50 0.38 -17.98
N VAL A 243 37.93 1.56 -18.34
CA VAL A 243 37.82 2.87 -17.63
C VAL A 243 38.89 3.97 -17.87
N ILE A 244 38.59 4.84 -18.85
CA ILE A 244 38.55 6.33 -18.82
C ILE A 244 39.50 7.09 -17.85
N LEU A 245 40.45 7.90 -18.39
CA LEU A 245 40.34 9.38 -18.37
C LEU A 245 41.37 10.13 -19.27
N ASP A 246 40.93 11.29 -19.75
CA ASP A 246 41.60 12.52 -20.21
C ASP A 246 42.81 12.57 -21.19
N ARG A 247 42.55 13.38 -22.25
CA ARG A 247 43.36 14.50 -22.80
C ARG A 247 44.74 14.28 -23.47
N LEU A 248 44.65 14.42 -24.80
CA LEU A 248 45.32 15.43 -25.63
C LEU A 248 46.84 15.33 -25.93
N THR A 249 47.19 15.89 -27.09
CA THR A 249 48.53 16.16 -27.63
C THR A 249 49.39 14.96 -28.03
N LEU A 250 50.18 14.99 -29.13
CA LEU A 250 50.05 15.76 -30.38
C LEU A 250 50.98 15.13 -31.46
N GLN A 251 50.70 15.41 -32.74
CA GLN A 251 51.70 15.60 -33.82
C GLN A 251 52.47 14.38 -34.40
N HIS A 252 52.99 14.60 -35.63
CA HIS A 252 53.94 13.78 -36.42
C HIS A 252 53.60 12.27 -36.57
N ALA A 253 52.97 11.79 -37.64
CA ALA A 253 52.91 12.20 -39.06
C ALA A 253 54.23 12.11 -39.85
N THR A 254 54.33 11.06 -40.68
CA THR A 254 54.76 11.03 -42.10
C THR A 254 54.39 9.62 -42.62
N MET A 255 53.50 9.40 -43.59
CA MET A 255 53.53 9.83 -44.99
C MET A 255 54.86 9.60 -45.70
N SER A 256 54.94 8.55 -46.53
CA SER A 256 55.52 8.65 -47.88
C SER A 256 54.99 7.53 -48.77
N GLY A 257 54.41 7.92 -49.90
CA GLY A 257 53.80 7.02 -50.88
C GLY A 257 53.90 7.64 -52.27
N LEU A 258 55.09 8.12 -52.63
CA LEU A 258 55.39 8.73 -53.93
C LEU A 258 56.92 8.79 -54.13
N GLN A 259 57.35 8.58 -55.38
CA GLN A 259 58.75 8.51 -55.85
C GLN A 259 59.55 7.27 -55.37
N ASN A 260 60.35 6.61 -56.20
CA ASN A 260 60.33 6.54 -57.67
C ASN A 260 61.07 5.28 -58.18
N VAL A 261 60.69 4.82 -59.38
CA VAL A 261 61.52 4.23 -60.43
C VAL A 261 62.90 3.61 -60.04
N VAL A 262 62.96 2.27 -60.11
CA VAL A 262 64.16 1.45 -60.44
C VAL A 262 65.42 1.62 -59.57
N ALA A 263 65.53 0.81 -58.49
CA ALA A 263 66.78 0.12 -58.15
C ALA A 263 66.60 -1.05 -57.14
N ARG A 264 67.10 -2.23 -57.52
CA ARG A 264 67.72 -3.26 -56.66
C ARG A 264 66.99 -3.74 -55.39
N ILE A 265 66.35 -4.91 -55.53
CA ILE A 265 66.62 -6.02 -54.61
C ILE A 265 68.14 -6.29 -54.62
N ALA A 266 68.76 -6.51 -53.46
CA ALA A 266 70.20 -6.57 -53.31
C ALA A 266 70.79 -7.99 -53.31
N ARG A 267 71.96 -8.09 -53.95
CA ARG A 267 73.15 -8.91 -53.62
C ARG A 267 73.16 -9.59 -52.24
N THR A 268 73.73 -10.78 -52.02
CA THR A 268 74.09 -11.98 -52.83
C THR A 268 74.75 -13.01 -51.89
N SER A 269 74.80 -14.28 -52.30
CA SER A 269 75.88 -15.27 -52.01
C SER A 269 76.25 -15.65 -50.56
N GLY A 270 75.87 -16.87 -50.20
CA GLY A 270 76.57 -17.83 -49.33
C GLY A 270 76.01 -19.22 -49.70
N ASN A 271 76.71 -20.25 -50.18
CA ASN A 271 78.06 -20.77 -49.92
C ASN A 271 78.35 -21.02 -48.42
N ALA A 272 78.70 -22.24 -47.99
CA ALA A 272 78.73 -23.55 -48.68
C ALA A 272 78.83 -24.70 -47.67
N MET A 273 78.48 -25.93 -48.06
CA MET A 273 79.14 -27.22 -47.77
C MET A 273 78.31 -28.32 -48.49
N GLN A 274 78.86 -29.18 -49.37
CA GLN A 274 79.90 -30.21 -49.17
C GLN A 274 79.50 -31.25 -48.13
N ASP A 275 79.18 -32.47 -48.60
CA ASP A 275 79.06 -33.66 -47.75
C ASP A 275 80.17 -34.69 -48.07
N ALA A 276 80.79 -35.20 -47.01
CA ALA A 276 82.04 -35.96 -47.03
C ALA A 276 81.88 -37.29 -46.29
N THR A 277 81.86 -38.39 -47.04
CA THR A 277 81.58 -39.75 -46.54
C THR A 277 82.74 -40.73 -46.76
N GLY A 278 83.99 -40.25 -46.64
CA GLY A 278 85.16 -41.10 -46.43
C GLY A 278 86.23 -41.16 -47.53
N ARG A 279 87.40 -40.58 -47.21
CA ARG A 279 88.59 -41.41 -47.03
C ARG A 279 88.81 -41.51 -45.51
N CYS A 280 89.36 -42.62 -45.01
CA CYS A 280 89.60 -42.76 -43.58
C CYS A 280 90.79 -41.89 -43.12
N SER A 281 90.68 -41.33 -41.91
CA SER A 281 91.70 -40.52 -41.25
C SER A 281 92.14 -41.15 -39.92
N CYS A 282 92.64 -42.38 -39.96
CA CYS A 282 93.50 -42.89 -38.90
C CYS A 282 94.94 -42.39 -39.15
N ALA A 283 95.58 -41.80 -38.14
CA ALA A 283 96.89 -41.18 -38.30
C ALA A 283 98.01 -42.24 -38.15
N GLY A 284 98.71 -42.58 -39.25
CA GLY A 284 99.75 -43.61 -39.18
C GLY A 284 100.44 -44.04 -40.48
N GLY A 285 100.99 -43.10 -41.26
CA GLY A 285 101.96 -43.42 -42.32
C GLY A 285 101.39 -43.90 -43.67
N ILE A 286 102.30 -44.21 -44.59
CA ILE A 286 101.99 -44.71 -45.95
C ILE A 286 102.25 -46.23 -45.95
N GLY A 287 101.18 -47.03 -45.82
CA GLY A 287 101.26 -48.49 -45.78
C GLY A 287 99.90 -49.13 -45.52
N HIS A 288 99.78 -50.44 -45.74
CA HIS A 288 98.53 -51.17 -45.51
C HIS A 288 98.21 -51.31 -44.02
N CYS A 289 97.07 -50.76 -43.58
CA CYS A 289 96.45 -51.05 -42.29
C CYS A 289 95.24 -51.97 -42.47
N VAL A 290 94.97 -52.84 -41.49
CA VAL A 290 93.93 -53.88 -41.60
C VAL A 290 92.60 -53.41 -41.00
N GLY A 291 91.61 -53.09 -41.85
CA GLY A 291 90.20 -52.94 -41.46
C GLY A 291 89.46 -51.70 -41.99
N CYS A 292 88.93 -51.74 -43.23
CA CYS A 292 88.13 -50.68 -43.85
C CYS A 292 87.01 -51.22 -44.78
N GLU A 293 85.95 -50.44 -45.02
CA GLU A 293 84.79 -50.76 -45.89
C GLU A 293 84.55 -49.66 -46.97
N ALA A 294 83.76 -49.93 -48.03
CA ALA A 294 83.54 -49.05 -49.20
C ALA A 294 82.05 -48.82 -49.55
N LYS A 295 81.66 -47.62 -50.04
CA LYS A 295 80.27 -47.22 -50.38
C LYS A 295 80.16 -46.29 -51.61
N PRO A 296 79.05 -46.33 -52.40
CA PRO A 296 78.92 -45.58 -53.67
C PRO A 296 78.42 -44.11 -53.53
N ILE A 297 78.40 -43.37 -54.65
CA ILE A 297 77.97 -41.96 -54.78
C ILE A 297 76.87 -41.82 -55.86
N MET A 298 75.86 -40.96 -55.63
CA MET A 298 74.71 -40.68 -56.53
C MET A 298 74.62 -39.20 -56.93
N ILE A 299 73.93 -38.89 -58.05
CA ILE A 299 73.63 -37.54 -58.56
C ILE A 299 72.19 -37.48 -59.09
N THR A 300 71.43 -36.44 -58.74
CA THR A 300 70.04 -36.21 -59.19
C THR A 300 69.96 -35.45 -60.53
N ARG A 301 68.97 -35.74 -61.37
CA ARG A 301 68.54 -34.93 -62.54
C ARG A 301 67.02 -34.70 -62.54
N THR A 302 66.56 -33.65 -63.22
CA THR A 302 65.16 -33.15 -63.17
C THR A 302 64.67 -32.66 -64.55
N ARG A 303 63.37 -32.84 -64.82
CA ARG A 303 62.61 -32.26 -65.95
C ARG A 303 61.43 -31.40 -65.45
N GLY A 304 61.00 -30.42 -66.25
CA GLY A 304 60.08 -29.35 -65.86
C GLY A 304 58.58 -29.66 -65.94
N LEU A 305 57.77 -28.69 -65.49
CA LEU A 305 56.31 -28.68 -65.52
C LEU A 305 55.76 -28.23 -66.88
N GLY A 306 54.59 -28.74 -67.27
CA GLY A 306 53.75 -28.17 -68.32
C GLY A 306 53.01 -26.92 -67.83
N GLN A 307 52.33 -26.19 -68.73
CA GLN A 307 51.55 -25.00 -68.37
C GLN A 307 50.05 -25.26 -68.33
N ASP A 308 49.37 -24.70 -67.33
CA ASP A 308 47.90 -24.70 -67.23
C ASP A 308 47.27 -23.91 -68.40
N GLY A 309 46.17 -24.45 -68.92
CA GLY A 309 45.26 -23.72 -69.82
C GLY A 309 44.53 -22.59 -69.07
N ARG A 310 43.83 -21.74 -69.81
CA ARG A 310 43.14 -20.57 -69.27
C ARG A 310 41.67 -20.84 -69.02
N ASP A 311 41.13 -20.28 -67.94
CA ASP A 311 39.69 -20.19 -67.72
C ASP A 311 39.01 -19.39 -68.85
N GLY A 312 37.76 -19.75 -69.15
CA GLY A 312 36.90 -18.99 -70.06
C GLY A 312 36.39 -17.68 -69.45
N LEU A 313 35.54 -16.98 -70.17
CA LEU A 313 34.91 -15.74 -69.70
C LEU A 313 33.49 -16.01 -69.16
N PRO A 314 33.07 -15.41 -68.03
CA PRO A 314 31.68 -15.47 -67.61
C PRO A 314 30.77 -14.76 -68.62
N GLY A 315 29.51 -15.17 -68.67
CA GLY A 315 28.49 -14.55 -69.51
C GLY A 315 28.24 -13.09 -69.14
N ILE A 316 27.62 -12.35 -70.06
CA ILE A 316 27.35 -10.93 -69.87
C ILE A 316 26.03 -10.76 -69.10
N PRO A 317 26.01 -10.08 -67.93
CA PRO A 317 24.77 -9.71 -67.26
C PRO A 317 24.04 -8.61 -68.05
N SER A 318 22.71 -8.65 -68.07
CA SER A 318 21.94 -7.51 -68.57
C SER A 318 22.02 -6.35 -67.58
N VAL A 319 22.26 -5.13 -68.09
CA VAL A 319 22.47 -3.91 -67.29
C VAL A 319 21.41 -2.84 -67.54
N SER A 320 20.33 -3.16 -68.26
CA SER A 320 19.18 -2.26 -68.37
C SER A 320 18.51 -2.06 -67.01
N ARG A 321 18.10 -0.83 -66.71
CA ARG A 321 17.39 -0.51 -65.48
C ARG A 321 15.89 -0.75 -65.68
N LEU A 322 15.35 -1.77 -65.03
CA LEU A 322 13.92 -2.02 -65.02
C LEU A 322 13.20 -1.05 -64.07
N LEU A 323 12.00 -0.61 -64.48
CA LEU A 323 11.21 0.42 -63.82
C LEU A 323 9.84 -0.12 -63.38
N PRO A 324 9.27 0.36 -62.26
CA PRO A 324 7.85 0.18 -61.98
C PRO A 324 7.00 0.95 -62.99
N GLY A 325 5.81 0.46 -63.24
CA GLY A 325 4.77 1.22 -63.93
C GLY A 325 4.35 2.43 -63.11
N THR A 326 3.73 3.42 -63.75
CA THR A 326 3.20 4.61 -63.09
C THR A 326 1.80 4.38 -62.53
N ASP A 327 1.48 5.00 -61.40
CA ASP A 327 0.10 5.02 -60.88
C ASP A 327 -0.81 5.84 -61.81
N GLY A 328 -2.03 5.34 -62.04
CA GLY A 328 -3.03 6.02 -62.84
C GLY A 328 -3.48 7.34 -62.20
N ARG A 329 -3.85 8.31 -63.04
CA ARG A 329 -4.37 9.60 -62.56
C ARG A 329 -5.74 9.41 -61.92
N PRO A 330 -6.09 10.14 -60.84
CA PRO A 330 -7.46 10.17 -60.35
C PRO A 330 -8.39 10.80 -61.40
N GLY A 331 -9.62 10.30 -61.45
CA GLY A 331 -10.71 10.82 -62.24
C GLY A 331 -11.50 11.91 -61.50
N THR A 332 -12.79 12.06 -61.83
CA THR A 332 -13.61 13.21 -61.43
C THR A 332 -14.96 12.79 -60.85
N GLY A 333 -15.28 13.30 -59.66
CA GLY A 333 -16.62 13.25 -59.07
C GLY A 333 -17.28 14.63 -59.13
N VAL A 334 -18.55 14.67 -59.55
CA VAL A 334 -19.40 15.87 -59.53
C VAL A 334 -20.82 15.56 -59.05
N ILE A 335 -21.36 16.45 -58.23
CA ILE A 335 -22.79 16.53 -57.91
C ILE A 335 -23.40 17.61 -58.79
N GLU A 336 -24.57 17.36 -59.35
CA GLU A 336 -25.36 18.34 -60.09
C GLU A 336 -26.73 18.50 -59.46
N VAL A 337 -27.02 19.72 -59.02
CA VAL A 337 -28.30 20.06 -58.41
C VAL A 337 -29.17 20.77 -59.42
N ARG A 338 -30.30 20.16 -59.78
CA ARG A 338 -31.36 20.80 -60.56
C ARG A 338 -32.16 21.73 -59.66
N LEU A 339 -32.04 23.03 -59.88
CA LEU A 339 -32.77 24.06 -59.15
C LEU A 339 -34.22 24.15 -59.64
N LYS A 340 -35.13 24.62 -58.78
CA LYS A 340 -36.55 24.85 -59.15
C LYS A 340 -36.76 25.87 -60.27
N SER A 341 -35.72 26.62 -60.64
CA SER A 341 -35.68 27.53 -61.79
C SER A 341 -35.30 26.86 -63.12
N GLY A 342 -35.05 25.55 -63.14
CA GLY A 342 -34.59 24.82 -64.33
C GLY A 342 -33.09 25.00 -64.65
N LYS A 343 -32.34 25.74 -63.83
CA LYS A 343 -30.88 25.81 -63.91
C LYS A 343 -30.23 24.64 -63.17
N GLU A 344 -29.10 24.17 -63.68
CA GLU A 344 -28.25 23.17 -63.01
C GLU A 344 -27.02 23.87 -62.38
N HIS A 345 -26.65 23.49 -61.16
CA HIS A 345 -25.40 23.91 -60.51
C HIS A 345 -24.54 22.68 -60.19
N THR A 346 -23.27 22.72 -60.57
CA THR A 346 -22.28 21.66 -60.35
C THR A 346 -21.43 21.93 -59.10
N TYR A 347 -21.21 20.90 -58.28
CA TYR A 347 -20.38 20.95 -57.07
C TYR A 347 -19.41 19.77 -57.03
N HIS A 348 -18.19 19.98 -56.50
CA HIS A 348 -17.15 18.95 -56.38
C HIS A 348 -17.14 18.21 -55.03
N SER A 349 -17.99 18.62 -54.08
CA SER A 349 -18.16 17.94 -52.80
C SER A 349 -19.56 18.18 -52.23
N ARG A 350 -20.04 17.23 -51.42
CA ARG A 350 -21.31 17.34 -50.68
C ARG A 350 -21.23 18.40 -49.56
N TYR A 351 -22.38 18.76 -48.99
CA TYR A 351 -22.42 19.54 -47.76
C TYR A 351 -21.94 18.67 -46.58
N GLN A 352 -21.39 19.31 -45.54
CA GLN A 352 -20.96 18.62 -44.32
C GLN A 352 -21.27 19.52 -43.14
N LEU A 353 -22.37 19.20 -42.45
CA LEU A 353 -22.84 19.97 -41.30
C LEU A 353 -22.16 19.47 -40.01
N GLU A 354 -21.68 20.42 -39.21
CA GLU A 354 -20.88 20.16 -38.00
C GLU A 354 -21.36 21.04 -36.85
N LEU A 355 -21.39 20.49 -35.63
CA LEU A 355 -21.71 21.26 -34.42
C LEU A 355 -20.45 21.95 -33.88
N VAL A 356 -20.37 23.27 -34.06
CA VAL A 356 -19.23 24.10 -33.59
C VAL A 356 -19.33 24.39 -32.10
N GLY A 357 -20.55 24.47 -31.57
CA GLY A 357 -20.81 24.50 -30.14
C GLY A 357 -22.13 25.16 -29.78
N PHE A 358 -22.42 25.24 -28.49
CA PHE A 358 -23.62 25.86 -27.94
C PHE A 358 -23.35 26.32 -26.52
N ASP A 359 -24.29 27.08 -25.96
CA ASP A 359 -24.23 27.62 -24.61
C ASP A 359 -25.41 27.04 -23.80
N ILE A 360 -25.26 26.96 -22.47
CA ILE A 360 -26.28 26.43 -21.57
C ILE A 360 -26.61 27.48 -20.51
N GLU A 361 -27.90 27.64 -20.22
CA GLU A 361 -28.46 28.53 -19.20
C GLU A 361 -29.43 27.73 -18.31
N ASP A 362 -29.39 27.95 -17.00
CA ASP A 362 -30.36 27.48 -16.02
C ASP A 362 -31.68 28.30 -16.09
N GLU A 363 -32.78 27.79 -15.54
CA GLU A 363 -34.10 28.45 -15.65
C GLU A 363 -34.25 29.63 -14.70
N ASN A 364 -33.46 29.65 -13.62
CA ASN A 364 -33.56 30.65 -12.57
C ASN A 364 -32.35 31.62 -12.49
N GLU A 365 -31.27 31.36 -13.24
CA GLU A 365 -30.00 32.10 -13.29
C GLU A 365 -29.29 32.25 -11.91
N ASP A 366 -29.42 31.27 -11.01
CA ASP A 366 -28.58 31.16 -9.79
C ASP A 366 -27.28 30.37 -10.02
N GLY A 367 -27.09 29.84 -11.24
CA GLY A 367 -25.90 29.09 -11.64
C GLY A 367 -25.89 27.65 -11.15
N ILE A 368 -27.00 27.14 -10.61
CA ILE A 368 -27.16 25.78 -10.11
C ILE A 368 -28.20 25.03 -10.91
N PHE A 369 -27.74 24.19 -11.85
CA PHE A 369 -28.59 23.21 -12.53
C PHE A 369 -29.14 22.19 -11.52
N GLU A 370 -30.39 22.32 -11.09
CA GLU A 370 -30.94 21.46 -10.03
C GLU A 370 -31.89 20.36 -10.54
N PRO A 371 -31.97 19.20 -9.84
CA PRO A 371 -32.93 18.15 -10.17
C PRO A 371 -34.37 18.66 -10.20
N GLY A 372 -35.05 18.45 -11.34
CA GLY A 372 -36.43 18.89 -11.56
C GLY A 372 -36.60 20.38 -11.89
N GLU A 373 -35.53 21.06 -12.31
CA GLU A 373 -35.54 22.34 -13.05
C GLU A 373 -35.58 22.10 -14.57
N HIS A 374 -35.69 23.16 -15.37
CA HIS A 374 -35.32 23.11 -16.78
C HIS A 374 -33.96 23.76 -17.05
N LEU A 375 -33.31 23.32 -18.13
CA LEU A 375 -32.16 24.01 -18.71
C LEU A 375 -32.47 24.41 -20.16
N PHE A 376 -31.87 25.51 -20.59
CA PHE A 376 -32.00 26.09 -21.92
C PHE A 376 -30.68 26.02 -22.67
N ILE A 377 -30.68 25.38 -23.84
CA ILE A 377 -29.52 25.33 -24.74
C ILE A 377 -29.71 26.41 -25.80
N ARG A 378 -28.79 27.39 -25.84
CA ARG A 378 -28.88 28.60 -26.68
C ARG A 378 -27.63 28.79 -27.54
N ARG A 379 -27.69 29.79 -28.43
CA ARG A 379 -26.58 30.27 -29.27
C ARG A 379 -25.87 29.12 -30.00
N ILE A 380 -26.65 28.15 -30.48
CA ILE A 380 -26.16 26.93 -31.12
C ILE A 380 -25.51 27.29 -32.47
N ARG A 381 -24.23 26.99 -32.62
CA ARG A 381 -23.38 27.31 -33.77
C ARG A 381 -23.20 26.08 -34.64
N VAL A 382 -23.69 26.13 -35.88
CA VAL A 382 -23.57 25.03 -36.87
C VAL A 382 -22.78 25.53 -38.08
N ARG A 383 -21.75 24.78 -38.46
CA ARG A 383 -20.91 25.04 -39.65
C ARG A 383 -21.29 24.09 -40.78
N ASN A 384 -21.24 24.57 -42.02
CA ASN A 384 -21.15 23.73 -43.20
C ASN A 384 -19.71 23.81 -43.74
N SER A 385 -18.93 22.74 -43.57
CA SER A 385 -17.55 22.61 -44.08
C SER A 385 -17.49 22.06 -45.51
N GLY A 386 -18.65 21.70 -46.09
CA GLY A 386 -18.76 21.18 -47.44
C GLY A 386 -18.84 22.26 -48.52
N GLY A 387 -18.55 21.87 -49.77
CA GLY A 387 -18.46 22.76 -50.93
C GLY A 387 -19.78 23.17 -51.56
N MET A 388 -20.91 22.63 -51.10
CA MET A 388 -22.27 23.02 -51.51
C MET A 388 -23.10 23.47 -50.30
N PRO A 389 -24.14 24.31 -50.48
CA PRO A 389 -25.11 24.60 -49.42
C PRO A 389 -25.76 23.32 -48.88
N SER A 390 -26.13 23.33 -47.60
CA SER A 390 -26.90 22.22 -47.01
C SER A 390 -28.31 22.12 -47.62
N PRO A 391 -29.06 21.04 -47.36
CA PRO A 391 -30.39 20.87 -47.93
C PRO A 391 -31.36 21.99 -47.55
N THR A 392 -32.32 22.24 -48.44
CA THR A 392 -33.45 23.15 -48.20
C THR A 392 -34.46 22.58 -47.18
N ARG A 393 -34.49 21.25 -47.01
CA ARG A 393 -35.29 20.57 -45.99
C ARG A 393 -34.61 20.72 -44.62
N GLN A 394 -35.30 21.39 -43.69
CA GLN A 394 -34.77 21.73 -42.36
C GLN A 394 -34.46 20.48 -41.53
N THR A 395 -33.29 20.44 -40.88
CA THR A 395 -32.86 19.30 -40.04
C THR A 395 -33.36 19.48 -38.61
N GLN A 396 -33.94 18.45 -37.98
CA GLN A 396 -34.36 18.52 -36.58
C GLN A 396 -33.13 18.41 -35.66
N LEU A 397 -33.00 19.32 -34.71
CA LEU A 397 -31.93 19.33 -33.71
C LEU A 397 -32.52 19.30 -32.30
N GLU A 398 -32.08 18.34 -31.51
CA GLU A 398 -32.57 18.06 -30.15
C GLU A 398 -31.41 17.58 -29.26
N VAL A 399 -31.64 17.41 -27.96
CA VAL A 399 -30.63 16.86 -27.06
C VAL A 399 -30.44 15.36 -27.36
N ALA A 400 -29.24 14.82 -27.15
CA ALA A 400 -29.07 13.38 -27.15
C ALA A 400 -29.88 12.72 -25.99
N PRO A 401 -30.30 11.44 -26.12
CA PRO A 401 -30.90 10.71 -25.01
C PRO A 401 -29.94 10.63 -23.81
N SER A 402 -30.46 10.93 -22.61
CA SER A 402 -29.70 10.94 -21.36
C SER A 402 -30.55 10.40 -20.22
N GLU A 403 -29.94 9.69 -19.28
CA GLU A 403 -30.62 9.24 -18.06
C GLU A 403 -31.05 10.43 -17.19
N TYR A 404 -30.28 11.53 -17.21
CA TYR A 404 -30.45 12.68 -16.32
C TYR A 404 -31.37 13.77 -16.88
N LEU A 405 -31.79 13.67 -18.16
CA LEU A 405 -32.58 14.70 -18.84
C LEU A 405 -33.87 14.12 -19.44
N ILE A 406 -34.97 14.84 -19.26
CA ILE A 406 -36.27 14.56 -19.87
C ILE A 406 -36.49 15.57 -21.00
N GLN A 407 -36.61 15.07 -22.23
CA GLN A 407 -36.89 15.87 -23.41
C GLN A 407 -38.38 16.28 -23.43
N LEU A 408 -38.66 17.54 -23.75
CA LEU A 408 -40.04 18.02 -23.89
C LEU A 408 -40.58 17.57 -25.26
N THR A 409 -41.75 16.92 -25.27
CA THR A 409 -42.41 16.44 -26.50
C THR A 409 -43.07 17.54 -27.34
N ASN A 410 -43.04 18.79 -26.86
CA ASN A 410 -43.56 19.96 -27.57
C ASN A 410 -42.48 20.61 -28.45
N ASN A 411 -42.83 21.67 -29.17
CA ASN A 411 -41.89 22.42 -30.02
C ASN A 411 -40.80 23.22 -29.25
N GLN A 412 -40.68 23.08 -27.93
CA GLN A 412 -39.59 23.67 -27.14
C GLN A 412 -38.44 22.68 -26.92
N GLY A 413 -38.69 21.37 -27.01
CA GLY A 413 -37.65 20.33 -26.85
C GLY A 413 -36.72 20.14 -28.06
N ARG A 414 -36.91 20.92 -29.12
CA ARG A 414 -36.16 20.84 -30.39
C ARG A 414 -36.06 22.22 -31.06
N THR A 415 -35.06 22.38 -31.92
CA THR A 415 -34.97 23.48 -32.89
C THR A 415 -34.71 22.92 -34.29
N LEU A 416 -34.68 23.78 -35.31
CA LEU A 416 -34.51 23.40 -36.71
C LEU A 416 -33.29 24.09 -37.30
N ILE A 417 -32.41 23.31 -37.95
CA ILE A 417 -31.28 23.85 -38.73
C ILE A 417 -31.82 24.26 -40.11
N PRO A 418 -31.76 25.55 -40.49
CA PRO A 418 -32.11 26.01 -41.83
C PRO A 418 -31.00 25.66 -42.83
N GLN A 419 -31.17 26.06 -44.09
CA GLN A 419 -30.11 25.94 -45.09
C GLN A 419 -28.86 26.75 -44.68
N VAL A 420 -27.70 26.09 -44.66
CA VAL A 420 -26.40 26.67 -44.33
C VAL A 420 -25.55 26.77 -45.60
N PRO A 421 -25.16 27.98 -46.06
CA PRO A 421 -24.28 28.15 -47.22
C PRO A 421 -22.96 27.39 -47.08
N ALA A 422 -22.35 27.02 -48.22
CA ALA A 422 -21.04 26.36 -48.25
C ALA A 422 -19.98 27.18 -47.49
N ASN A 423 -19.08 26.50 -46.77
CA ASN A 423 -17.99 27.10 -45.99
C ASN A 423 -18.42 28.20 -44.98
N SER A 424 -19.65 28.15 -44.48
CA SER A 424 -20.21 29.17 -43.56
C SER A 424 -20.61 28.59 -42.20
N THR A 425 -20.70 29.45 -41.19
CA THR A 425 -21.21 29.11 -39.84
C THR A 425 -22.38 30.01 -39.51
N ILE A 426 -23.50 29.42 -39.07
CA ILE A 426 -24.68 30.15 -38.58
C ILE A 426 -24.88 29.92 -37.09
N THR A 427 -25.56 30.86 -36.44
CA THR A 427 -26.10 30.67 -35.09
C THR A 427 -27.61 30.50 -35.19
N LEU A 428 -28.16 29.42 -34.63
CA LEU A 428 -29.59 29.11 -34.71
C LEU A 428 -30.40 30.06 -33.80
N PRO A 429 -31.54 30.59 -34.28
CA PRO A 429 -32.46 31.33 -33.42
C PRO A 429 -33.21 30.40 -32.46
N GLY A 430 -33.62 30.94 -31.31
CA GLY A 430 -34.38 30.21 -30.29
C GLY A 430 -33.52 29.47 -29.26
N SER A 431 -34.09 28.41 -28.68
CA SER A 431 -33.46 27.60 -27.62
C SER A 431 -34.12 26.24 -27.51
N ILE A 432 -33.33 25.19 -27.23
CA ILE A 432 -33.86 23.88 -26.84
C ILE A 432 -34.06 23.89 -25.32
N LYS A 433 -35.26 23.57 -24.84
CA LYS A 433 -35.61 23.45 -23.41
C LYS A 433 -35.79 21.98 -23.04
N VAL A 434 -35.08 21.51 -22.02
CA VAL A 434 -35.25 20.16 -21.43
C VAL A 434 -35.31 20.23 -19.91
N MET A 435 -35.92 19.24 -19.28
CA MET A 435 -36.05 19.15 -17.81
C MET A 435 -34.99 18.23 -17.23
N ILE A 436 -34.40 18.60 -16.10
CA ILE A 436 -33.47 17.74 -15.34
C ILE A 436 -34.31 16.73 -14.54
N ARG A 437 -33.96 15.43 -14.57
CA ARG A 437 -34.73 14.39 -13.86
C ARG A 437 -34.55 14.51 -12.33
N GLU A 438 -35.64 14.35 -11.56
CA GLU A 438 -35.52 14.06 -10.11
C GLU A 438 -34.84 12.68 -9.92
N PRO A 439 -33.92 12.48 -8.95
CA PRO A 439 -33.23 11.21 -8.79
C PRO A 439 -34.14 10.08 -8.30
N ASP A 440 -34.12 8.94 -9.00
CA ASP A 440 -34.96 7.77 -8.71
C ASP A 440 -34.64 7.06 -7.37
N ALA A 441 -33.54 7.42 -6.70
CA ALA A 441 -33.09 6.84 -5.43
C ALA A 441 -32.63 7.92 -4.43
N PRO A 442 -32.88 7.74 -3.12
CA PRO A 442 -32.47 8.70 -2.09
C PRO A 442 -30.94 8.81 -1.98
N VAL A 443 -30.47 10.02 -1.66
CA VAL A 443 -29.05 10.32 -1.46
C VAL A 443 -28.53 9.58 -0.23
N LYS A 444 -27.28 9.10 -0.28
CA LYS A 444 -26.62 8.49 0.89
C LYS A 444 -26.44 9.52 2.00
N PRO A 445 -26.74 9.19 3.28
CA PRO A 445 -26.50 10.11 4.40
C PRO A 445 -25.06 10.63 4.43
N GLY A 446 -24.92 11.91 4.76
CA GLY A 446 -23.65 12.65 4.81
C GLY A 446 -23.17 13.21 3.47
N GLN A 447 -23.66 12.74 2.32
CA GLN A 447 -23.22 13.21 1.00
C GLN A 447 -24.25 14.16 0.35
N PRO A 448 -23.84 15.31 -0.20
CA PRO A 448 -24.73 16.14 -1.02
C PRO A 448 -25.01 15.47 -2.37
N TYR A 449 -26.19 15.70 -2.94
CA TYR A 449 -26.48 15.25 -4.30
C TYR A 449 -25.62 16.01 -5.32
N MET A 450 -24.83 15.29 -6.11
CA MET A 450 -23.96 15.87 -7.13
C MET A 450 -23.75 14.89 -8.28
N LYS A 451 -23.92 15.36 -9.52
CA LYS A 451 -23.75 14.59 -10.75
C LYS A 451 -23.15 15.44 -11.86
N GLU A 452 -22.01 15.03 -12.38
CA GLU A 452 -21.42 15.62 -13.58
C GLU A 452 -21.91 14.82 -14.81
N ILE A 453 -22.44 15.53 -15.81
CA ILE A 453 -22.92 14.99 -17.07
C ILE A 453 -22.32 15.77 -18.24
N ALA A 454 -22.23 15.14 -19.41
CA ALA A 454 -21.95 15.84 -20.65
C ALA A 454 -23.25 15.99 -21.44
N ILE A 455 -23.67 17.22 -21.72
CA ILE A 455 -24.79 17.51 -22.61
C ILE A 455 -24.25 17.53 -24.04
N SER A 456 -24.92 16.82 -24.95
CA SER A 456 -24.64 16.81 -26.38
C SER A 456 -25.96 16.91 -27.17
N LEU A 457 -25.88 17.35 -28.42
CA LEU A 457 -27.04 17.49 -29.31
C LEU A 457 -26.98 16.44 -30.42
N GLN A 458 -28.14 15.95 -30.86
CA GLN A 458 -28.28 15.11 -32.04
C GLN A 458 -29.08 15.84 -33.11
N ALA A 459 -28.53 15.91 -34.32
CA ALA A 459 -29.25 16.38 -35.50
C ALA A 459 -29.75 15.19 -36.32
N VAL A 460 -31.02 15.18 -36.73
CA VAL A 460 -31.65 14.12 -37.53
C VAL A 460 -32.19 14.71 -38.84
N MET A 461 -31.73 14.18 -39.97
CA MET A 461 -32.17 14.61 -41.29
C MET A 461 -33.52 13.94 -41.65
N PRO A 462 -34.61 14.71 -41.84
CA PRO A 462 -35.90 14.16 -42.26
C PRO A 462 -35.86 13.66 -43.71
N GLY A 463 -36.68 12.64 -44.00
CA GLY A 463 -36.59 11.83 -45.22
C GLY A 463 -35.79 10.56 -44.95
N LEU A 464 -34.48 10.70 -44.67
CA LEU A 464 -33.61 9.56 -44.31
C LEU A 464 -33.79 9.09 -42.85
N ASN A 465 -34.31 9.95 -41.97
CA ASN A 465 -34.42 9.73 -40.52
C ASN A 465 -33.06 9.36 -39.87
N ARG A 466 -31.98 9.91 -40.43
CA ARG A 466 -30.59 9.56 -40.11
C ARG A 466 -29.91 10.67 -39.33
N ARG A 467 -29.21 10.31 -38.23
CA ARG A 467 -28.35 11.24 -37.49
C ARG A 467 -27.25 11.82 -38.39
N LEU A 468 -26.99 13.11 -38.31
CA LEU A 468 -25.83 13.73 -38.93
C LEU A 468 -24.54 13.23 -38.26
N GLU A 469 -23.50 13.02 -39.06
CA GLU A 469 -22.13 12.85 -38.59
C GLU A 469 -21.58 14.20 -38.10
N HIS A 470 -20.55 14.22 -37.23
CA HIS A 470 -19.89 15.43 -36.71
C HIS A 470 -20.73 16.35 -35.80
N PHE A 471 -21.66 15.76 -35.04
CA PHE A 471 -22.42 16.45 -33.97
C PHE A 471 -21.87 16.14 -32.56
N ASP A 472 -20.61 15.74 -32.49
CA ASP A 472 -19.96 15.17 -31.29
C ASP A 472 -19.54 16.19 -30.23
N PHE A 473 -19.82 17.49 -30.42
CA PHE A 473 -19.52 18.54 -29.44
C PHE A 473 -20.37 18.38 -28.17
N GLN A 474 -19.72 18.48 -27.01
CA GLN A 474 -20.37 18.31 -25.70
C GLN A 474 -19.97 19.42 -24.74
N VAL A 475 -20.87 19.76 -23.81
CA VAL A 475 -20.61 20.71 -22.72
C VAL A 475 -20.81 19.99 -21.37
N PRO A 476 -19.83 20.00 -20.46
CA PRO A 476 -19.99 19.43 -19.12
C PRO A 476 -20.90 20.31 -18.26
N VAL A 477 -21.80 19.68 -17.51
CA VAL A 477 -22.76 20.32 -16.59
C VAL A 477 -22.74 19.58 -15.26
N LYS A 478 -22.74 20.34 -14.16
CA LYS A 478 -22.79 19.81 -12.79
C LYS A 478 -24.20 20.00 -12.21
N ILE A 479 -24.96 18.91 -12.13
CA ILE A 479 -26.27 18.88 -11.49
C ILE A 479 -26.07 18.73 -9.96
N GLN A 480 -26.63 19.65 -9.18
CA GLN A 480 -26.59 19.64 -7.71
C GLN A 480 -27.77 20.44 -7.15
N TYR A 481 -28.06 20.35 -5.84
CA TYR A 481 -29.02 21.26 -5.20
C TYR A 481 -28.35 22.57 -4.74
N PRO A 482 -29.07 23.71 -4.75
CA PRO A 482 -28.51 25.01 -4.37
C PRO A 482 -28.13 25.10 -2.90
N LEU A 483 -28.87 24.44 -1.99
CA LEU A 483 -28.49 24.35 -0.58
C LEU A 483 -27.71 23.06 -0.26
N THR A 484 -26.82 23.12 0.72
CA THR A 484 -26.06 21.96 1.23
C THR A 484 -25.92 22.03 2.74
N LEU A 485 -26.11 20.88 3.40
CA LEU A 485 -25.87 20.70 4.82
C LEU A 485 -24.37 20.43 5.03
N LEU A 486 -23.70 21.36 5.71
CA LEU A 486 -22.28 21.23 6.06
C LEU A 486 -22.13 20.44 7.39
N GLU A 487 -20.91 20.43 7.92
CA GLU A 487 -20.57 19.93 9.25
C GLU A 487 -21.57 20.42 10.32
N ILE A 488 -22.10 19.47 11.09
CA ILE A 488 -22.92 19.73 12.28
C ILE A 488 -22.02 19.56 13.51
N ASP A 489 -22.05 20.54 14.40
CA ASP A 489 -21.32 20.52 15.66
C ASP A 489 -22.25 20.11 16.81
N SER A 490 -21.90 19.02 17.48
CA SER A 490 -22.60 18.39 18.60
C SER A 490 -21.61 17.90 19.66
N LEU A 491 -22.10 17.58 20.87
CA LEU A 491 -21.31 16.86 21.87
C LEU A 491 -21.35 15.34 21.63
N ASP A 492 -20.20 14.68 21.71
CA ASP A 492 -20.06 13.21 21.58
C ASP A 492 -20.71 12.43 22.74
N THR A 493 -21.02 13.11 23.85
CA THR A 493 -21.73 12.55 25.01
C THR A 493 -22.64 13.59 25.63
N MET A 494 -23.84 13.18 26.03
CA MET A 494 -24.85 14.03 26.68
C MET A 494 -25.37 13.34 27.94
N ALA A 495 -25.57 14.11 29.02
CA ALA A 495 -26.05 13.56 30.29
C ALA A 495 -27.57 13.31 30.27
N GLN A 496 -28.02 12.26 30.95
CA GLN A 496 -29.41 12.09 31.35
C GLN A 496 -29.94 13.37 32.03
N GLY A 497 -31.08 13.90 31.57
CA GLY A 497 -31.70 15.12 32.10
C GLY A 497 -31.04 16.44 31.69
N SER A 498 -30.04 16.45 30.79
CA SER A 498 -29.41 17.69 30.31
C SER A 498 -30.10 18.27 29.07
N GLU A 499 -30.10 19.60 28.94
CA GLU A 499 -30.32 20.26 27.64
C GLU A 499 -28.98 20.56 26.96
N ASN A 500 -28.92 20.40 25.64
CA ASN A 500 -27.72 20.61 24.84
C ASN A 500 -28.06 21.38 23.56
N LYS A 501 -27.06 22.00 22.95
CA LYS A 501 -27.15 22.72 21.68
C LYS A 501 -26.45 21.92 20.59
N ILE A 502 -27.07 21.93 19.42
CA ILE A 502 -26.55 21.35 18.18
C ILE A 502 -26.46 22.51 17.18
N LEU A 503 -25.26 22.80 16.66
CA LEU A 503 -25.01 23.91 15.76
C LEU A 503 -24.94 23.39 14.32
N ILE A 504 -25.90 23.82 13.50
CA ILE A 504 -26.12 23.31 12.14
C ILE A 504 -25.77 24.40 11.14
N LYS A 505 -24.94 24.06 10.15
CA LYS A 505 -24.44 24.96 9.11
C LYS A 505 -25.09 24.59 7.78
N VAL A 506 -25.84 25.50 7.16
CA VAL A 506 -26.44 25.31 5.82
C VAL A 506 -25.86 26.36 4.88
N HIS A 507 -25.26 25.92 3.78
CA HIS A 507 -24.59 26.77 2.79
C HIS A 507 -25.40 26.89 1.51
N ASN A 508 -25.39 28.07 0.90
CA ASN A 508 -25.97 28.30 -0.43
C ASN A 508 -24.84 28.33 -1.49
N ASN A 509 -24.84 27.33 -2.37
CA ASN A 509 -23.89 27.19 -3.46
C ASN A 509 -24.13 28.18 -4.61
N GLY A 510 -25.35 28.72 -4.75
CA GLY A 510 -25.77 29.55 -5.87
C GLY A 510 -25.38 31.03 -5.76
N VAL A 511 -25.47 31.75 -6.88
CA VAL A 511 -25.16 33.19 -7.00
C VAL A 511 -26.36 34.11 -6.67
N LYS A 512 -27.55 33.54 -6.43
CA LYS A 512 -28.75 34.25 -5.96
C LYS A 512 -29.14 33.80 -4.55
N SER A 513 -29.86 34.65 -3.81
CA SER A 513 -30.34 34.32 -2.46
C SER A 513 -31.39 33.21 -2.50
N PHE A 514 -31.21 32.17 -1.69
CA PHE A 514 -32.24 31.16 -1.51
C PHE A 514 -33.27 31.63 -0.47
N GLY A 515 -34.53 31.70 -0.88
CA GLY A 515 -35.66 32.09 -0.03
C GLY A 515 -35.78 33.58 0.29
N GLY A 516 -36.87 33.93 0.97
CA GLY A 516 -37.23 35.31 1.36
C GLY A 516 -38.36 35.89 0.49
N GLU A 517 -39.37 36.44 1.16
CA GLU A 517 -40.70 36.77 0.62
C GLU A 517 -40.72 37.67 -0.64
N LEU A 518 -39.67 38.48 -0.84
CA LEU A 518 -39.60 39.50 -1.88
C LEU A 518 -38.77 39.11 -3.13
N ILE A 519 -37.99 38.03 -3.06
CA ILE A 519 -36.96 37.73 -4.09
C ILE A 519 -37.03 36.28 -4.58
N SER A 520 -37.31 35.32 -3.69
CA SER A 520 -37.45 33.91 -4.06
C SER A 520 -38.50 33.26 -3.15
N PRO A 521 -39.70 32.91 -3.66
CA PRO A 521 -40.77 32.33 -2.84
C PRO A 521 -40.48 30.88 -2.41
N ARG A 522 -39.28 30.36 -2.72
CA ARG A 522 -38.83 29.02 -2.35
C ARG A 522 -38.57 28.92 -0.86
N SER A 523 -39.28 28.03 -0.17
CA SER A 523 -38.93 27.63 1.20
C SER A 523 -37.85 26.55 1.19
N ALA A 524 -37.06 26.55 2.26
CA ALA A 524 -36.19 25.45 2.67
C ALA A 524 -36.58 25.04 4.11
N GLU A 525 -36.55 23.75 4.40
CA GLU A 525 -37.00 23.19 5.67
C GLU A 525 -35.96 22.20 6.22
N LYS A 526 -35.64 22.34 7.51
CA LYS A 526 -34.81 21.42 8.27
C LYS A 526 -35.72 20.54 9.13
N ARG A 527 -35.79 19.25 8.84
CA ARG A 527 -36.38 18.26 9.76
C ARG A 527 -35.31 17.67 10.66
N MET A 528 -35.65 17.39 11.91
CA MET A 528 -34.79 16.66 12.84
C MET A 528 -35.61 15.71 13.71
N SER A 529 -35.12 14.49 13.88
CA SER A 529 -35.74 13.49 14.75
C SER A 529 -34.73 12.88 15.73
N ILE A 530 -35.23 12.52 16.92
CA ILE A 530 -34.50 11.88 18.02
C ILE A 530 -35.31 10.67 18.52
N PRO A 531 -34.68 9.55 18.92
CA PRO A 531 -35.43 8.39 19.41
C PRO A 531 -36.24 8.74 20.67
N PRO A 532 -37.55 8.40 20.76
CA PRO A 532 -38.40 8.80 21.88
C PRO A 532 -37.91 8.35 23.27
N GLN A 533 -37.20 7.21 23.33
CA GLN A 533 -36.58 6.69 24.55
C GLN A 533 -35.28 7.39 24.96
N VAL A 534 -34.78 8.33 24.15
CA VAL A 534 -33.53 9.08 24.40
C VAL A 534 -33.82 10.52 24.83
N GLY A 535 -34.77 11.20 24.19
CA GLY A 535 -35.00 12.62 24.45
C GLY A 535 -35.93 13.30 23.46
N SER A 536 -35.90 14.62 23.45
CA SER A 536 -36.74 15.49 22.62
C SER A 536 -35.94 16.68 22.06
N LEU A 537 -36.51 17.36 21.08
CA LEU A 537 -35.97 18.54 20.41
C LEU A 537 -36.94 19.72 20.60
N ARG A 538 -36.39 20.92 20.77
CA ARG A 538 -37.16 22.15 20.98
C ARG A 538 -37.68 22.69 19.64
N SER A 539 -39.00 22.69 19.47
CA SER A 539 -39.67 23.15 18.26
C SER A 539 -39.59 24.68 18.09
N PRO A 540 -39.88 25.22 16.89
CA PRO A 540 -40.01 26.67 16.68
C PRO A 540 -41.12 27.31 17.53
N SER A 541 -42.16 26.55 17.92
CA SER A 541 -43.22 26.99 18.83
C SER A 541 -42.87 26.80 20.32
N ASN A 542 -41.58 26.61 20.63
CA ASN A 542 -41.02 26.48 21.99
C ASN A 542 -41.56 25.28 22.79
N SER A 543 -42.13 24.28 22.12
CA SER A 543 -42.53 22.99 22.70
C SER A 543 -41.44 21.92 22.52
N TRP A 544 -41.49 20.85 23.30
CA TRP A 544 -40.58 19.70 23.15
C TRP A 544 -41.27 18.57 22.37
N ALA A 545 -40.63 18.06 21.31
CA ALA A 545 -41.15 16.95 20.49
C ALA A 545 -40.01 16.06 19.97
N ASN A 546 -40.28 14.79 19.65
CA ASN A 546 -39.25 13.85 19.18
C ASN A 546 -38.94 13.98 17.67
N ASP A 547 -39.80 14.64 16.91
CA ASP A 547 -39.63 15.01 15.50
C ASP A 547 -40.09 16.46 15.34
N ILE A 548 -39.28 17.28 14.67
CA ILE A 548 -39.53 18.71 14.46
C ILE A 548 -39.18 19.13 13.04
N VAL A 549 -39.95 20.07 12.50
CA VAL A 549 -39.63 20.78 11.25
C VAL A 549 -39.41 22.25 11.58
N GLN A 550 -38.36 22.85 11.00
CA GLN A 550 -38.04 24.27 11.12
C GLN A 550 -37.74 24.84 9.73
N THR A 551 -38.48 25.87 9.33
CA THR A 551 -38.18 26.64 8.12
C THR A 551 -36.83 27.34 8.27
N ILE A 552 -35.98 27.23 7.25
CA ILE A 552 -34.72 27.98 7.14
C ILE A 552 -35.05 29.35 6.53
N GLY A 553 -34.47 30.42 7.08
CA GLY A 553 -34.65 31.77 6.56
C GLY A 553 -33.91 32.00 5.23
N GLN A 554 -33.88 33.25 4.76
CA GLN A 554 -33.10 33.60 3.57
C GLN A 554 -31.61 33.30 3.77
N VAL A 555 -31.00 32.61 2.80
CA VAL A 555 -29.55 32.36 2.73
C VAL A 555 -28.98 33.10 1.53
N LYS A 556 -28.11 34.10 1.76
CA LYS A 556 -27.54 34.93 0.69
C LYS A 556 -26.59 34.11 -0.22
N PRO A 557 -26.20 34.62 -1.40
CA PRO A 557 -25.24 33.94 -2.28
C PRO A 557 -23.95 33.59 -1.56
N SER A 558 -23.48 32.35 -1.71
CA SER A 558 -22.22 31.86 -1.08
C SER A 558 -22.12 32.04 0.45
N GLU A 559 -23.24 32.29 1.15
CA GLU A 559 -23.25 32.47 2.61
C GLU A 559 -23.64 31.16 3.33
N THR A 560 -23.14 31.00 4.56
CA THR A 560 -23.50 29.88 5.44
C THR A 560 -24.41 30.36 6.58
N PHE A 561 -25.70 30.01 6.47
CA PHE A 561 -26.68 30.19 7.54
C PHE A 561 -26.38 29.25 8.70
N ARG A 562 -26.52 29.74 9.94
CA ARG A 562 -26.24 28.98 11.16
C ARG A 562 -27.53 28.84 11.99
N LEU A 563 -27.93 27.61 12.29
CA LEU A 563 -29.02 27.32 13.21
C LEU A 563 -28.48 26.74 14.52
N SER A 564 -29.03 27.16 15.65
CA SER A 564 -28.81 26.51 16.95
C SER A 564 -30.09 25.75 17.33
N GLN A 565 -30.00 24.42 17.40
CA GLN A 565 -31.09 23.55 17.84
C GLN A 565 -30.85 23.14 19.30
N SER A 566 -31.86 23.27 20.17
CA SER A 566 -31.81 22.65 21.51
C SER A 566 -32.37 21.23 21.49
N SER A 567 -31.67 20.31 22.16
CA SER A 567 -32.11 18.96 22.51
C SER A 567 -32.19 18.82 24.03
N SER A 568 -33.10 17.96 24.52
CA SER A 568 -33.21 17.59 25.94
C SER A 568 -33.17 16.08 26.05
N ILE A 569 -32.26 15.54 26.87
CA ILE A 569 -32.11 14.11 27.08
C ILE A 569 -32.99 13.66 28.25
N ALA A 570 -33.77 12.61 28.06
CA ALA A 570 -34.67 12.11 29.09
C ALA A 570 -33.90 11.61 30.31
N LEU A 571 -34.42 11.87 31.52
CA LEU A 571 -33.77 11.45 32.77
C LEU A 571 -33.68 9.91 32.91
N ASN A 572 -34.61 9.20 32.28
CA ASN A 572 -34.67 7.74 32.20
C ASN A 572 -34.11 7.16 30.89
N ALA A 573 -33.41 7.96 30.07
CA ALA A 573 -32.77 7.47 28.85
C ALA A 573 -31.71 6.38 29.18
N PRO A 574 -31.60 5.28 28.41
CA PRO A 574 -30.71 4.18 28.76
C PRO A 574 -29.23 4.61 28.87
N ASP A 575 -28.57 4.19 29.94
CA ASP A 575 -27.20 4.59 30.26
C ASP A 575 -26.16 3.94 29.32
N HIS A 576 -25.11 4.68 28.96
CA HIS A 576 -24.08 4.35 27.97
C HIS A 576 -24.63 3.94 26.57
N TYR A 577 -25.85 4.37 26.24
CA TYR A 577 -26.53 4.07 24.98
C TYR A 577 -26.04 4.97 23.84
N GLN A 578 -25.75 4.38 22.69
CA GLN A 578 -25.45 5.13 21.46
C GLN A 578 -26.75 5.51 20.76
N ALA A 579 -27.01 6.81 20.68
CA ALA A 579 -28.16 7.40 20.04
C ALA A 579 -27.77 8.13 18.75
N VAL A 580 -28.72 8.28 17.83
CA VAL A 580 -28.55 9.04 16.59
C VAL A 580 -29.68 10.06 16.48
N ILE A 581 -29.34 11.33 16.27
CA ILE A 581 -30.28 12.34 15.77
C ILE A 581 -30.13 12.40 14.25
N GLN A 582 -31.23 12.16 13.53
CA GLN A 582 -31.30 12.28 12.09
C GLN A 582 -31.67 13.73 11.73
N VAL A 583 -30.92 14.33 10.81
CA VAL A 583 -31.13 15.69 10.31
C VAL A 583 -31.34 15.62 8.81
N GLU A 584 -32.41 16.23 8.31
CA GLU A 584 -32.81 16.18 6.90
C GLU A 584 -33.04 17.58 6.37
N LEU A 585 -32.44 17.89 5.22
CA LEU A 585 -32.60 19.14 4.50
C LEU A 585 -33.59 18.92 3.34
N TYR A 586 -34.62 19.77 3.29
CA TYR A 586 -35.63 19.81 2.25
C TYR A 586 -35.68 21.19 1.59
N ILE A 587 -35.98 21.22 0.29
CA ILE A 587 -36.25 22.47 -0.45
C ILE A 587 -37.48 22.32 -1.36
N SER A 588 -38.20 23.42 -1.54
CA SER A 588 -39.27 23.53 -2.53
C SER A 588 -38.72 23.50 -3.97
N ALA A 589 -39.52 22.96 -4.89
CA ALA A 589 -39.19 22.88 -6.32
C ALA A 589 -39.01 24.27 -6.98
N PRO A 590 -38.22 24.38 -8.07
CA PRO A 590 -38.11 25.60 -8.87
C PRO A 590 -39.45 25.94 -9.53
N GLY A 591 -39.65 27.23 -9.83
CA GLY A 591 -40.86 27.75 -10.46
C GLY A 591 -42.16 27.66 -9.62
N ALA A 592 -42.14 27.05 -8.44
CA ALA A 592 -43.32 26.74 -7.64
C ALA A 592 -43.88 27.96 -6.87
N VAL A 593 -44.42 28.95 -7.59
CA VAL A 593 -44.98 30.17 -6.97
C VAL A 593 -46.35 29.92 -6.29
N THR A 594 -47.21 29.03 -6.83
CA THR A 594 -48.65 29.01 -6.46
C THR A 594 -49.34 27.65 -6.30
N ALA A 595 -48.81 26.52 -6.78
CA ALA A 595 -49.65 25.31 -7.00
C ALA A 595 -49.30 24.02 -6.21
N SER A 596 -48.09 23.85 -5.66
CA SER A 596 -47.75 22.66 -4.86
C SER A 596 -46.55 22.87 -3.95
N ARG A 597 -46.74 22.73 -2.63
CA ARG A 597 -45.65 22.72 -1.63
C ARG A 597 -44.96 21.35 -1.53
N LYS A 598 -44.66 20.69 -2.66
CA LYS A 598 -43.90 19.42 -2.68
C LYS A 598 -42.45 19.71 -2.30
N GLN A 599 -42.12 19.54 -1.03
CA GLN A 599 -40.74 19.53 -0.53
C GLN A 599 -39.95 18.39 -1.19
N ARG A 600 -38.74 18.68 -1.67
CA ARG A 600 -37.78 17.71 -2.21
C ARG A 600 -36.67 17.46 -1.19
N PHE A 601 -36.32 16.20 -1.00
CA PHE A 601 -35.20 15.80 -0.14
C PHE A 601 -33.86 16.14 -0.81
N VAL A 602 -33.01 16.90 -0.11
CA VAL A 602 -31.69 17.33 -0.59
C VAL A 602 -30.58 16.44 -0.07
N GLN A 603 -30.56 16.21 1.24
CA GLN A 603 -29.47 15.58 1.98
C GLN A 603 -29.94 15.19 3.38
N SER A 604 -29.43 14.10 3.93
CA SER A 604 -29.51 13.80 5.37
C SER A 604 -28.13 13.72 6.01
N SER A 605 -28.07 13.87 7.33
CA SER A 605 -26.89 13.65 8.15
C SER A 605 -27.29 13.05 9.49
N ASN A 606 -26.43 12.21 10.06
CA ASN A 606 -26.67 11.48 11.30
C ASN A 606 -25.69 11.95 12.37
N ILE A 607 -26.21 12.51 13.45
CA ILE A 607 -25.44 12.94 14.62
C ILE A 607 -25.42 11.77 15.62
N SER A 608 -24.29 11.06 15.73
CA SER A 608 -24.11 10.01 16.74
C SER A 608 -23.64 10.63 18.06
N PHE A 609 -24.22 10.20 19.19
CA PHE A 609 -23.78 10.61 20.52
C PHE A 609 -24.14 9.55 21.56
N GLN A 610 -23.35 9.48 22.63
CA GLN A 610 -23.62 8.61 23.76
C GLN A 610 -24.49 9.31 24.81
N VAL A 611 -25.51 8.63 25.34
CA VAL A 611 -26.18 9.01 26.58
C VAL A 611 -25.39 8.45 27.75
N SER A 612 -25.09 9.26 28.76
CA SER A 612 -24.42 8.83 30.00
C SER A 612 -25.19 9.31 31.23
N ALA A 613 -25.20 8.53 32.30
CA ALA A 613 -25.58 9.03 33.62
C ALA A 613 -24.60 10.11 34.09
N SER A 614 -25.12 11.12 34.81
CA SER A 614 -24.30 12.11 35.52
C SER A 614 -23.61 11.46 36.72
N TYR A 615 -22.36 11.83 36.97
CA TYR A 615 -21.60 11.37 38.13
C TYR A 615 -22.29 11.74 39.45
N GLN A 616 -22.46 10.74 40.31
CA GLN A 616 -22.89 10.89 41.71
C GLN A 616 -21.86 10.19 42.58
N PHE A 617 -21.42 10.84 43.66
CA PHE A 617 -20.41 10.29 44.56
C PHE A 617 -21.07 9.52 45.70
N ASP A 618 -21.17 8.20 45.55
CA ASP A 618 -21.39 7.28 46.67
C ASP A 618 -20.05 7.06 47.40
N ASP A 619 -19.99 7.43 48.68
CA ASP A 619 -18.79 7.27 49.51
C ASP A 619 -18.45 5.79 49.79
N ARG A 620 -19.46 4.91 49.72
CA ARG A 620 -19.34 3.46 49.89
C ARG A 620 -18.95 2.74 48.61
N ALA A 621 -18.84 3.43 47.47
CA ALA A 621 -18.30 2.83 46.25
C ALA A 621 -16.81 2.53 46.41
N GLU A 622 -16.44 1.26 46.21
CA GLU A 622 -15.05 0.78 46.29
C GLU A 622 -14.34 0.81 44.93
N ILE A 623 -15.09 1.03 43.85
CA ILE A 623 -14.60 1.04 42.48
C ILE A 623 -15.09 2.31 41.76
N LEU A 624 -14.18 2.99 41.07
CA LEU A 624 -14.50 3.95 40.02
C LEU A 624 -14.35 3.28 38.66
N VAL A 625 -15.40 3.27 37.83
CA VAL A 625 -15.32 2.89 36.41
C VAL A 625 -15.23 4.16 35.57
N VAL A 626 -14.19 4.28 34.76
CA VAL A 626 -13.94 5.46 33.93
C VAL A 626 -14.16 5.12 32.46
N THR A 627 -15.16 5.79 31.88
CA THR A 627 -15.72 5.55 30.54
C THR A 627 -15.54 6.77 29.64
N ASN A 628 -15.93 6.64 28.37
CA ASN A 628 -15.83 7.66 27.33
C ASN A 628 -16.95 7.48 26.28
N SER A 629 -17.05 8.42 25.34
CA SER A 629 -18.07 8.46 24.26
C SER A 629 -18.16 7.20 23.40
N GLU A 630 -17.08 6.41 23.26
CA GLU A 630 -17.05 5.17 22.48
C GLU A 630 -17.24 3.90 23.35
N THR A 631 -17.51 4.06 24.65
CA THR A 631 -17.82 2.94 25.55
C THR A 631 -19.16 2.32 25.16
N GLN A 632 -19.20 1.01 24.94
CA GLN A 632 -20.41 0.30 24.52
C GLN A 632 -21.29 -0.05 25.73
N GLN A 633 -22.61 0.19 25.63
CA GLN A 633 -23.59 -0.18 26.66
C GLN A 633 -23.44 -1.65 27.12
N GLY A 634 -23.24 -2.59 26.19
CA GLY A 634 -23.03 -4.00 26.53
C GLY A 634 -21.79 -4.25 27.39
N GLN A 635 -20.70 -3.52 27.15
CA GLN A 635 -19.46 -3.60 27.93
C GLN A 635 -19.64 -2.98 29.31
N PHE A 636 -20.25 -1.79 29.37
CA PHE A 636 -20.54 -1.11 30.63
C PHE A 636 -21.47 -1.95 31.53
N ASN A 637 -22.56 -2.50 30.97
CA ASN A 637 -23.49 -3.35 31.71
C ASN A 637 -22.83 -4.66 32.17
N ALA A 638 -21.99 -5.28 31.35
CA ALA A 638 -21.25 -6.49 31.75
C ALA A 638 -20.24 -6.22 32.89
N ILE A 639 -19.58 -5.06 32.90
CA ILE A 639 -18.73 -4.60 34.02
C ILE A 639 -19.57 -4.32 35.26
N ARG A 640 -20.70 -3.62 35.09
CA ARG A 640 -21.62 -3.25 36.17
C ARG A 640 -22.16 -4.49 36.89
N THR A 641 -22.73 -5.45 36.15
CA THR A 641 -23.24 -6.71 36.74
C THR A 641 -22.12 -7.52 37.38
N PHE A 642 -20.92 -7.56 36.80
CA PHE A 642 -19.80 -8.27 37.41
C PHE A 642 -19.37 -7.66 38.76
N ILE A 643 -19.51 -6.35 38.94
CA ILE A 643 -19.10 -5.64 40.15
C ILE A 643 -20.25 -5.62 41.19
N GLN A 644 -21.46 -5.30 40.77
CA GLN A 644 -22.62 -5.14 41.65
C GLN A 644 -23.24 -6.50 42.03
N ASP A 645 -23.39 -7.41 41.07
CA ASP A 645 -24.15 -8.65 41.25
C ASP A 645 -23.23 -9.86 41.56
N ASP A 646 -22.12 -10.04 40.82
CA ASP A 646 -21.19 -11.18 41.02
C ASP A 646 -20.21 -10.97 42.20
N LEU A 647 -19.87 -9.72 42.54
CA LEU A 647 -18.92 -9.37 43.61
C LEU A 647 -19.56 -8.70 44.84
N GLY A 648 -20.81 -8.24 44.76
CA GLY A 648 -21.49 -7.53 45.85
C GLY A 648 -20.90 -6.15 46.19
N LEU A 649 -20.18 -5.51 45.25
CA LEU A 649 -19.46 -4.26 45.47
C LEU A 649 -20.17 -3.06 44.83
N LYS A 650 -20.13 -1.91 45.51
CA LYS A 650 -20.59 -0.64 44.95
C LYS A 650 -19.53 -0.03 44.02
N MET A 651 -20.01 0.59 42.93
CA MET A 651 -19.19 1.36 41.99
C MET A 651 -19.84 2.70 41.62
N ASN A 652 -18.99 3.70 41.37
CA ASN A 652 -19.37 4.95 40.72
C ASN A 652 -18.82 4.97 39.29
N THR A 653 -19.41 5.78 38.40
CA THR A 653 -18.99 5.87 36.98
C THR A 653 -18.66 7.31 36.60
N TRP A 654 -17.53 7.53 35.93
CA TRP A 654 -17.08 8.85 35.45
C TRP A 654 -16.77 8.81 33.96
N ASN A 655 -17.45 9.63 33.17
CA ASN A 655 -17.32 9.64 31.72
C ASN A 655 -16.47 10.84 31.27
N VAL A 656 -15.25 10.61 30.75
CA VAL A 656 -14.35 11.71 30.36
C VAL A 656 -14.85 12.52 29.17
N SER A 657 -15.73 11.95 28.33
CA SER A 657 -16.38 12.68 27.23
C SER A 657 -17.55 13.54 27.71
N LEU A 658 -18.02 13.36 28.95
CA LEU A 658 -19.01 14.24 29.58
C LEU A 658 -18.33 15.36 30.40
N TYR A 659 -17.24 15.05 31.08
CA TYR A 659 -16.55 15.98 32.01
C TYR A 659 -15.28 16.66 31.43
N GLY A 660 -14.91 16.35 30.19
CA GLY A 660 -13.72 16.89 29.51
C GLY A 660 -12.39 16.24 29.93
N GLY A 661 -12.31 15.64 31.12
CA GLY A 661 -11.11 14.98 31.62
C GLY A 661 -11.28 14.44 33.03
N MET A 662 -10.23 14.54 33.86
CA MET A 662 -10.18 13.99 35.24
C MET A 662 -10.30 15.06 36.35
N SER A 663 -10.52 16.34 36.02
CA SER A 663 -10.74 17.40 37.01
C SER A 663 -12.22 17.54 37.38
N ILE A 664 -12.50 17.66 38.68
CA ILE A 664 -13.78 18.14 39.18
C ILE A 664 -13.74 19.67 39.18
N VAL A 665 -14.66 20.30 38.46
CA VAL A 665 -14.81 21.77 38.45
C VAL A 665 -15.68 22.16 39.64
N ASN A 666 -15.09 22.76 40.68
CA ASN A 666 -15.87 23.27 41.81
C ASN A 666 -16.29 24.73 41.55
N ARG A 667 -17.52 24.91 41.07
CA ARG A 667 -18.02 26.18 40.51
C ARG A 667 -18.07 27.37 41.48
N ASN A 668 -17.88 27.13 42.78
CA ASN A 668 -17.84 28.17 43.81
C ASN A 668 -16.46 28.84 43.98
N ASN A 669 -15.40 28.28 43.38
CA ASN A 669 -14.04 28.82 43.49
C ASN A 669 -13.67 29.57 42.20
N GLU A 670 -13.48 30.89 42.31
CA GLU A 670 -13.05 31.76 41.19
C GLU A 670 -11.60 31.49 40.72
N LYS A 671 -10.86 30.62 41.43
CA LYS A 671 -9.46 30.29 41.15
C LYS A 671 -9.33 28.90 40.51
N PRO A 672 -8.69 28.78 39.33
CA PRO A 672 -8.34 27.48 38.72
C PRO A 672 -7.33 26.63 39.51
N GLU A 673 -6.82 27.13 40.64
CA GLU A 673 -5.80 26.46 41.46
C GLU A 673 -6.39 25.40 42.40
N ASP A 674 -7.69 25.45 42.68
CA ASP A 674 -8.40 24.56 43.61
C ASP A 674 -9.02 23.31 42.94
N GLU A 675 -8.60 22.96 41.71
CA GLU A 675 -9.15 21.82 40.98
C GLU A 675 -8.78 20.46 41.62
N GLU A 676 -9.78 19.78 42.17
CA GLU A 676 -9.62 18.41 42.66
C GLU A 676 -9.64 17.42 41.48
N ASN A 677 -8.62 16.56 41.38
CA ASN A 677 -8.65 15.44 40.45
C ASN A 677 -9.52 14.30 41.00
N ILE A 678 -10.46 13.80 40.20
CA ILE A 678 -11.45 12.77 40.58
C ILE A 678 -10.84 11.55 41.27
N LEU A 679 -9.63 11.16 40.87
CA LEU A 679 -8.94 9.98 41.38
C LEU A 679 -8.61 10.08 42.88
N LYS A 680 -8.45 11.29 43.42
CA LYS A 680 -8.16 11.53 44.85
C LYS A 680 -9.31 11.09 45.76
N ARG A 681 -10.56 11.12 45.28
CA ARG A 681 -11.74 10.60 46.00
C ARG A 681 -11.79 9.06 46.06
N TYR A 682 -10.87 8.39 45.36
CA TYR A 682 -10.71 6.94 45.32
C TYR A 682 -9.34 6.50 45.87
N ARG A 683 -8.79 7.28 46.80
CA ARG A 683 -7.64 6.89 47.65
C ARG A 683 -7.93 5.57 48.37
N GLY A 684 -7.00 4.61 48.31
CA GLY A 684 -7.15 3.27 48.86
C GLY A 684 -8.14 2.35 48.13
N LYS A 685 -8.81 2.83 47.08
CA LYS A 685 -9.88 2.13 46.34
C LYS A 685 -9.42 1.69 44.94
N THR A 686 -10.32 1.06 44.19
CA THR A 686 -10.06 0.53 42.84
C THR A 686 -10.47 1.55 41.77
N VAL A 687 -9.67 1.68 40.70
CA VAL A 687 -10.01 2.47 39.51
C VAL A 687 -9.86 1.59 38.26
N ILE A 688 -10.92 1.52 37.47
CA ILE A 688 -10.97 0.80 36.20
C ILE A 688 -11.01 1.84 35.08
N LEU A 689 -9.98 1.89 34.25
CA LEU A 689 -9.89 2.79 33.10
C LEU A 689 -10.21 2.00 31.83
N LEU A 690 -11.21 2.40 31.03
CA LEU A 690 -11.44 1.77 29.73
C LEU A 690 -10.43 2.29 28.69
N GLY A 691 -9.69 1.37 28.07
CA GLY A 691 -8.56 1.65 27.17
C GLY A 691 -8.91 1.79 25.70
N ASN A 692 -10.20 1.86 25.35
CA ASN A 692 -10.67 2.08 23.99
C ASN A 692 -10.36 3.51 23.51
N THR A 693 -10.24 3.67 22.19
CA THR A 693 -10.01 4.98 21.55
C THR A 693 -11.32 5.71 21.33
N PHE A 694 -11.31 7.05 21.48
CA PHE A 694 -12.46 7.92 21.24
C PHE A 694 -12.03 9.28 20.69
N THR A 695 -12.93 9.98 20.01
CA THR A 695 -12.73 11.39 19.61
C THR A 695 -12.95 12.28 20.83
N HIS A 696 -11.99 13.14 21.16
CA HIS A 696 -12.08 14.04 22.31
C HIS A 696 -12.37 15.47 21.84
N PHE A 697 -13.64 15.89 21.91
CA PHE A 697 -14.09 17.27 21.62
C PHE A 697 -13.61 17.81 20.26
N GLY A 698 -13.51 16.97 19.25
CA GLY A 698 -13.08 17.33 17.88
C GLY A 698 -11.57 17.40 17.67
N SER A 699 -10.76 17.05 18.68
CA SER A 699 -9.33 16.77 18.51
C SER A 699 -9.08 15.33 18.01
N ASP A 700 -7.82 14.97 17.81
CA ASP A 700 -7.40 13.61 17.44
C ASP A 700 -7.94 12.52 18.38
N LYS A 701 -7.92 11.27 17.91
CA LYS A 701 -8.36 10.12 18.71
C LYS A 701 -7.42 9.89 19.89
N LYS A 702 -7.96 9.99 21.10
CA LYS A 702 -7.27 9.73 22.38
C LYS A 702 -7.73 8.40 22.99
N VAL A 703 -6.99 7.91 23.97
CA VAL A 703 -7.44 6.93 24.96
C VAL A 703 -7.59 7.61 26.34
N THR A 704 -8.34 6.99 27.25
CA THR A 704 -8.56 7.51 28.61
C THR A 704 -7.25 7.80 29.37
N LEU A 705 -6.16 7.08 29.05
CA LEU A 705 -4.83 7.30 29.64
C LEU A 705 -4.19 8.64 29.25
N ASP A 706 -4.51 9.18 28.07
CA ASP A 706 -3.94 10.44 27.59
C ASP A 706 -4.44 11.63 28.42
N LEU A 707 -5.57 11.45 29.12
CA LEU A 707 -6.16 12.41 30.07
C LEU A 707 -5.78 12.10 31.54
N CYS A 708 -5.01 11.03 31.80
CA CYS A 708 -4.55 10.63 33.13
C CYS A 708 -3.10 11.05 33.38
N HIS A 709 -2.89 12.11 34.17
CA HIS A 709 -1.54 12.49 34.59
C HIS A 709 -0.90 11.41 35.48
N SER A 710 0.20 10.84 35.02
CA SER A 710 0.85 9.66 35.63
C SER A 710 1.38 9.89 37.04
N SER A 711 1.70 11.13 37.45
CA SER A 711 2.04 11.40 38.86
C SER A 711 0.84 11.20 39.78
N VAL A 712 -0.37 11.61 39.38
CA VAL A 712 -1.56 11.52 40.24
C VAL A 712 -1.93 10.04 40.46
N VAL A 713 -1.84 9.23 39.42
CA VAL A 713 -2.01 7.77 39.53
C VAL A 713 -0.95 7.16 40.43
N ALA A 714 0.31 7.61 40.34
CA ALA A 714 1.38 7.13 41.22
C ALA A 714 1.17 7.56 42.68
N GLU A 715 0.80 8.82 42.93
CA GLU A 715 0.50 9.39 44.25
C GLU A 715 -0.61 8.58 44.95
N GLU A 716 -1.72 8.31 44.26
CA GLU A 716 -2.80 7.48 44.79
C GLU A 716 -2.40 5.99 44.90
N CYS A 717 -1.58 5.46 44.00
CA CYS A 717 -1.02 4.11 44.14
C CYS A 717 -0.10 3.95 45.37
N CYS A 718 0.66 4.98 45.74
CA CYS A 718 1.40 5.00 47.00
C CYS A 718 0.46 5.09 48.21
N ALA A 719 -0.68 5.79 48.08
CA ALA A 719 -1.75 5.83 49.06
C ALA A 719 -2.70 4.61 49.02
N GLY A 720 -2.28 3.51 48.38
CA GLY A 720 -2.96 2.20 48.40
C GLY A 720 -3.99 1.96 47.29
N SER A 721 -4.31 2.96 46.45
CA SER A 721 -5.23 2.77 45.32
C SER A 721 -4.67 1.81 44.27
N SER A 722 -5.58 1.10 43.62
CA SER A 722 -5.24 0.08 42.63
C SER A 722 -5.93 0.35 41.30
N TYR A 723 -5.18 0.25 40.20
CA TYR A 723 -5.57 0.69 38.87
C TYR A 723 -5.45 -0.46 37.85
N VAL A 724 -6.52 -0.67 37.07
CA VAL A 724 -6.50 -1.55 35.90
C VAL A 724 -7.00 -0.81 34.66
N VAL A 725 -6.26 -0.92 33.56
CA VAL A 725 -6.70 -0.44 32.25
C VAL A 725 -7.27 -1.61 31.46
N LEU A 726 -8.57 -1.63 31.16
CA LEU A 726 -9.19 -2.72 30.42
C LEU A 726 -9.16 -2.45 28.90
N GLY A 727 -8.56 -3.36 28.15
CA GLY A 727 -8.52 -3.30 26.69
C GLY A 727 -7.60 -2.22 26.11
N ALA A 728 -6.43 -1.99 26.70
CA ALA A 728 -5.47 -1.01 26.22
C ALA A 728 -4.62 -1.51 25.04
N THR A 729 -4.27 -0.62 24.12
CA THR A 729 -3.24 -0.90 23.10
C THR A 729 -1.84 -0.89 23.74
N GLN A 730 -1.01 -1.89 23.41
CA GLN A 730 0.24 -2.14 24.15
C GLN A 730 1.25 -0.97 24.14
N GLY A 731 1.27 -0.16 23.07
CA GLY A 731 2.28 0.88 22.82
C GLY A 731 2.25 2.02 23.85
N SER A 732 1.26 2.92 23.74
CA SER A 732 1.11 4.05 24.66
C SER A 732 0.97 3.62 26.11
N CYS A 733 0.27 2.51 26.36
CA CYS A 733 0.08 1.98 27.70
C CYS A 733 1.40 1.56 28.37
N SER A 734 2.35 0.93 27.65
CA SER A 734 3.63 0.52 28.24
C SER A 734 4.47 1.73 28.67
N GLU A 735 4.46 2.81 27.88
CA GLU A 735 5.11 4.07 28.25
C GLU A 735 4.44 4.74 29.44
N TRP A 736 3.12 4.86 29.45
CA TRP A 736 2.37 5.46 30.55
C TRP A 736 2.54 4.69 31.88
N LEU A 737 2.60 3.36 31.81
CA LEU A 737 2.93 2.50 32.97
C LEU A 737 4.37 2.73 33.45
N GLN A 738 5.35 2.86 32.55
CA GLN A 738 6.73 3.20 32.91
C GLN A 738 6.83 4.58 33.56
N ASP A 739 6.14 5.58 33.00
CA ASP A 739 6.13 6.95 33.48
C ASP A 739 5.51 7.05 34.89
N SER A 740 4.45 6.29 35.13
CA SER A 740 3.79 6.19 36.45
C SER A 740 4.66 5.51 37.51
N VAL A 741 5.57 4.59 37.14
CA VAL A 741 6.51 3.99 38.10
C VAL A 741 7.53 5.00 38.63
N PHE A 742 7.91 5.99 37.83
CA PHE A 742 8.90 7.00 38.19
C PHE A 742 8.46 8.42 37.79
N PRO A 743 7.52 9.02 38.54
CA PRO A 743 6.92 10.32 38.25
C PRO A 743 7.82 11.49 38.67
N VAL A 744 9.01 11.61 38.07
CA VAL A 744 10.05 12.58 38.43
C VAL A 744 9.59 14.04 38.34
N SER A 745 9.33 14.65 39.51
CA SER A 745 8.79 16.01 39.66
C SER A 745 9.78 17.15 39.40
N HIS A 746 11.10 16.90 39.39
CA HIS A 746 12.12 17.95 39.24
C HIS A 746 13.31 17.53 38.37
N ILE A 747 13.91 18.49 37.66
CA ILE A 747 15.26 18.35 37.08
C ILE A 747 16.34 18.23 38.17
N VAL A 748 17.41 17.49 37.88
CA VAL A 748 18.53 17.21 38.79
C VAL A 748 19.12 18.49 39.43
N SER A 749 19.27 19.56 38.66
CA SER A 749 19.88 20.81 39.10
C SER A 749 19.05 21.55 40.17
N ASN A 750 17.72 21.34 40.20
CA ASN A 750 16.84 21.96 41.19
C ASN A 750 16.85 21.24 42.54
N LEU A 751 17.30 19.98 42.60
CA LEU A 751 17.41 19.21 43.86
C LEU A 751 18.38 19.85 44.88
N ASN A 752 19.33 20.70 44.42
CA ASN A 752 20.19 21.47 45.34
C ASN A 752 19.58 22.78 45.84
N LYS A 753 18.40 23.16 45.32
CA LYS A 753 17.65 24.36 45.75
C LYS A 753 16.50 23.98 46.67
N LEU A 754 15.85 22.85 46.40
CA LEU A 754 14.70 22.31 47.13
C LEU A 754 15.10 21.68 48.48
N HIS A 755 15.46 22.53 49.44
CA HIS A 755 15.85 22.13 50.79
C HIS A 755 14.70 21.55 51.64
N GLY A 756 13.43 21.74 51.23
CA GLY A 756 12.25 21.18 51.90
C GLY A 756 11.72 19.87 51.30
N GLU A 757 11.93 19.63 50.00
CA GLU A 757 11.33 18.49 49.26
C GLU A 757 12.32 17.34 49.01
N SER A 758 13.61 17.50 49.37
CA SER A 758 14.63 16.47 49.17
C SER A 758 15.45 16.20 50.43
N VAL A 759 15.34 14.98 50.96
CA VAL A 759 16.04 14.59 52.19
C VAL A 759 17.48 14.23 51.89
N ALA A 760 18.42 14.86 52.60
CA ALA A 760 19.85 14.65 52.45
C ALA A 760 20.40 13.70 53.52
N PHE A 761 21.22 12.74 53.10
CA PHE A 761 21.91 11.77 53.95
C PHE A 761 23.41 11.78 53.68
N ASP A 762 24.18 11.50 54.71
CA ASP A 762 25.64 11.46 54.66
C ASP A 762 26.16 10.06 54.32
N ASN A 763 25.34 9.03 54.53
CA ASN A 763 25.63 7.67 54.09
C ASN A 763 24.37 6.86 53.71
N LYS A 764 24.61 5.68 53.12
CA LYS A 764 23.56 4.80 52.56
C LYS A 764 22.69 4.08 53.61
N ALA A 765 23.15 3.96 54.85
CA ALA A 765 22.44 3.28 55.93
C ALA A 765 21.39 4.19 56.55
N GLU A 766 21.71 5.47 56.79
CA GLU A 766 20.74 6.51 57.22
C GLU A 766 19.56 6.59 56.24
N LEU A 767 19.85 6.61 54.93
CA LEU A 767 18.83 6.54 53.88
C LEU A 767 17.95 5.29 54.01
N ALA A 768 18.55 4.12 54.27
CA ALA A 768 17.81 2.88 54.38
C ALA A 768 16.95 2.83 55.64
N GLU A 769 17.45 3.31 56.76
CA GLU A 769 16.70 3.47 58.00
C GLU A 769 15.50 4.41 57.82
N SER A 770 15.69 5.56 57.18
CA SER A 770 14.62 6.50 56.85
C SER A 770 13.55 5.91 55.91
N VAL A 771 13.97 5.19 54.85
CA VAL A 771 13.05 4.47 53.95
C VAL A 771 12.26 3.37 54.68
N GLY A 772 12.90 2.67 55.64
CA GLY A 772 12.25 1.70 56.51
C GLY A 772 11.20 2.34 57.43
N GLN A 773 11.56 3.40 58.15
CA GLN A 773 10.66 4.15 59.01
C GLN A 773 9.44 4.71 58.23
N GLN A 774 9.66 5.25 57.02
CA GLN A 774 8.56 5.72 56.17
C GLN A 774 7.60 4.59 55.73
N ARG A 775 8.11 3.37 55.55
CA ARG A 775 7.28 2.18 55.29
C ARG A 775 6.48 1.75 56.52
N ASP A 776 7.09 1.80 57.71
CA ASP A 776 6.40 1.49 58.97
C ASP A 776 5.25 2.47 59.27
N PHE A 777 5.45 3.77 59.00
CA PHE A 777 4.41 4.80 59.10
C PHE A 777 3.45 4.83 57.89
N GLY A 778 3.39 3.77 57.08
CA GLY A 778 2.45 3.63 55.96
C GLY A 778 2.56 4.73 54.89
N SER A 779 3.68 5.45 54.84
CA SER A 779 3.85 6.70 54.09
C SER A 779 4.96 6.60 53.02
N PRO A 780 4.78 5.79 51.96
CA PRO A 780 5.76 5.65 50.88
C PRO A 780 5.79 6.89 49.99
N ALA A 781 6.61 7.86 50.39
CA ALA A 781 6.75 9.13 49.68
C ALA A 781 7.42 8.94 48.31
N LEU A 782 6.76 9.40 47.24
CA LEU A 782 7.33 9.59 45.90
C LEU A 782 8.25 10.82 45.90
N GLN A 783 9.38 10.70 46.58
CA GLN A 783 10.29 11.81 46.83
C GLN A 783 11.70 11.57 46.29
N ALA A 784 12.47 12.66 46.23
CA ALA A 784 13.88 12.64 45.87
C ALA A 784 14.76 12.61 47.13
N TYR A 785 15.67 11.64 47.21
CA TYR A 785 16.72 11.60 48.22
C TYR A 785 18.07 12.02 47.63
N LYS A 786 18.93 12.59 48.48
CA LYS A 786 20.30 12.98 48.16
C LYS A 786 21.27 12.28 49.10
N VAL A 787 22.25 11.54 48.57
CA VAL A 787 23.33 10.96 49.38
C VAL A 787 24.65 11.63 49.03
N ASN A 788 25.27 12.31 50.01
CA ASN A 788 26.54 13.01 49.84
C ASN A 788 27.68 12.05 49.48
N SER A 789 28.57 12.43 48.56
CA SER A 789 29.75 11.62 48.24
C SER A 789 30.96 12.07 49.05
N LYS A 790 31.60 11.13 49.75
CA LYS A 790 32.87 11.39 50.46
C LYS A 790 34.02 11.07 49.50
N SER A 791 34.84 12.08 49.20
CA SER A 791 35.91 11.98 48.20
C SER A 791 36.89 10.84 48.52
N ARG A 792 37.33 10.10 47.49
CA ARG A 792 38.29 9.00 47.60
C ARG A 792 39.44 9.23 46.63
N TRP A 793 40.59 9.62 47.17
CA TRP A 793 41.78 10.03 46.41
C TRP A 793 42.21 8.97 45.37
N PHE A 794 42.17 7.69 45.74
CA PHE A 794 42.59 6.57 44.89
C PHE A 794 41.68 6.27 43.68
N LEU A 795 40.53 6.93 43.54
CA LEU A 795 39.59 6.70 42.42
C LEU A 795 39.80 7.65 41.21
N GLY A 796 40.82 8.50 41.25
CA GLY A 796 41.32 9.27 40.10
C GLY A 796 40.43 10.41 39.57
N SER A 797 39.10 10.34 39.71
CA SER A 797 38.19 11.44 39.35
C SER A 797 36.89 11.44 40.16
N ARG A 798 36.35 12.63 40.44
CA ARG A 798 35.04 12.80 41.12
C ARG A 798 33.91 12.05 40.40
N LYS A 799 33.96 11.98 39.06
CA LYS A 799 33.03 11.25 38.18
C LYS A 799 33.05 9.74 38.43
N LEU A 800 34.23 9.13 38.63
CA LEU A 800 34.35 7.71 38.98
C LEU A 800 33.87 7.45 40.41
N THR A 801 34.21 8.32 41.37
CA THR A 801 33.73 8.22 42.76
C THR A 801 32.21 8.26 42.84
N ALA A 802 31.55 9.22 42.19
CA ALA A 802 30.09 9.32 42.15
C ALA A 802 29.44 8.08 41.51
N LYS A 803 29.92 7.62 40.35
CA LYS A 803 29.41 6.41 39.68
C LYS A 803 29.60 5.14 40.53
N TRP A 804 30.74 4.98 41.20
CA TRP A 804 31.01 3.86 42.10
C TRP A 804 30.10 3.88 43.33
N GLN A 805 29.87 5.07 43.90
CA GLN A 805 28.95 5.24 45.03
C GLN A 805 27.50 4.96 44.63
N ALA A 806 27.03 5.48 43.49
CA ALA A 806 25.69 5.16 42.98
C ALA A 806 25.51 3.65 42.76
N LYS A 807 26.49 2.95 42.19
CA LYS A 807 26.46 1.48 42.04
C LYS A 807 26.44 0.75 43.39
N LYS A 808 27.14 1.26 44.41
CA LYS A 808 27.08 0.71 45.78
C LYS A 808 25.76 1.00 46.50
N ILE A 809 25.14 2.16 46.29
CA ILE A 809 23.82 2.49 46.84
C ILE A 809 22.75 1.61 46.17
N TRP A 810 22.74 1.54 44.83
CA TRP A 810 21.87 0.66 44.06
C TRP A 810 21.94 -0.80 44.54
N SER A 811 23.15 -1.34 44.71
CA SER A 811 23.35 -2.70 45.19
C SER A 811 22.93 -2.90 46.65
N TYR A 812 22.94 -1.84 47.46
CA TYR A 812 22.56 -1.89 48.88
C TYR A 812 21.05 -1.76 49.06
N LEU A 813 20.40 -0.82 48.37
CA LEU A 813 18.95 -0.67 48.36
C LEU A 813 18.28 -1.92 47.78
N ASN A 814 18.74 -2.45 46.64
CA ASN A 814 18.23 -3.72 46.10
C ASN A 814 18.48 -4.94 47.01
N THR A 815 19.35 -4.83 48.03
CA THR A 815 19.58 -5.87 49.05
C THR A 815 18.57 -5.79 50.19
N HIS A 816 18.30 -4.59 50.71
CA HIS A 816 17.48 -4.35 51.91
C HIS A 816 16.01 -4.11 51.56
N PHE A 817 15.73 -3.63 50.34
CA PHE A 817 14.41 -3.30 49.83
C PHE A 817 14.17 -4.01 48.48
N PRO A 818 14.10 -5.35 48.48
CA PRO A 818 13.87 -6.12 47.25
C PRO A 818 12.47 -5.87 46.65
N GLN A 819 11.47 -5.45 47.43
CA GLN A 819 10.15 -5.08 46.89
C GLN A 819 10.10 -3.67 46.26
N GLU A 820 11.06 -2.79 46.55
CA GLU A 820 11.03 -1.40 46.11
C GLU A 820 11.66 -1.20 44.71
N ARG A 821 11.46 0.00 44.16
CA ARG A 821 12.13 0.47 42.94
C ARG A 821 12.76 1.85 43.20
N PHE A 822 14.04 1.98 42.86
CA PHE A 822 14.78 3.25 42.96
C PHE A 822 15.36 3.66 41.61
N TRP A 823 15.30 4.94 41.28
CA TRP A 823 16.02 5.50 40.13
C TRP A 823 17.23 6.28 40.63
N ILE A 824 18.44 5.88 40.26
CA ILE A 824 19.67 6.29 40.95
C ILE A 824 20.62 6.96 39.96
N CYS A 825 20.88 8.25 40.19
CA CYS A 825 21.66 9.13 39.32
C CYS A 825 22.93 9.65 40.03
N PRO A 826 24.15 9.29 39.59
CA PRO A 826 25.39 9.85 40.11
C PRO A 826 25.65 11.26 39.56
N ILE A 827 25.75 12.26 40.43
CA ILE A 827 25.94 13.67 40.07
C ILE A 827 27.35 14.13 40.45
N TRP A 828 28.01 14.86 39.56
CA TRP A 828 29.32 15.47 39.77
C TRP A 828 29.39 16.82 39.03
N SER A 829 30.12 17.80 39.57
CA SER A 829 30.36 19.05 38.84
C SER A 829 31.17 18.77 37.57
N GLN A 830 30.66 19.23 36.41
CA GLN A 830 31.41 19.19 35.15
C GLN A 830 32.41 20.36 35.07
N ASN A 831 32.08 21.50 35.70
CA ASN A 831 32.96 22.65 35.79
C ASN A 831 33.97 22.46 36.94
N GLY A 832 35.26 22.43 36.60
CA GLY A 832 36.37 22.17 37.54
C GLY A 832 36.58 23.22 38.65
N ARG A 833 35.75 24.27 38.70
CA ARG A 833 35.75 25.32 39.74
C ARG A 833 34.68 25.11 40.84
N GLY A 834 33.85 24.07 40.74
CA GLY A 834 32.87 23.75 41.78
C GLY A 834 33.52 22.97 42.94
N GLU A 835 33.56 23.55 44.14
CA GLU A 835 34.28 22.95 45.27
C GLU A 835 33.65 21.67 45.82
N GLY A 836 32.32 21.56 45.76
CA GLY A 836 31.58 20.43 46.32
C GLY A 836 32.03 19.05 45.81
N PRO A 837 32.16 18.05 46.69
CA PRO A 837 32.19 16.66 46.25
C PRO A 837 30.84 16.30 45.61
N GLY A 838 30.81 15.25 44.79
CA GLY A 838 29.58 14.82 44.12
C GLY A 838 28.50 14.33 45.10
N TYR A 839 27.33 14.00 44.56
CA TYR A 839 26.28 13.33 45.33
C TYR A 839 25.57 12.29 44.45
N VAL A 840 24.71 11.49 45.05
CA VAL A 840 23.83 10.57 44.32
C VAL A 840 22.39 11.01 44.56
N ALA A 841 21.70 11.40 43.48
CA ALA A 841 20.26 11.64 43.50
C ALA A 841 19.52 10.31 43.34
N ILE A 842 18.42 10.15 44.06
CA ILE A 842 17.64 8.92 44.11
C ILE A 842 16.15 9.29 44.06
N TRP A 843 15.40 8.72 43.13
CA TRP A 843 13.94 8.81 43.14
C TRP A 843 13.34 7.53 43.73
N HIS A 844 12.39 7.65 44.66
CA HIS A 844 11.57 6.52 45.11
C HIS A 844 10.44 6.28 44.10
N GLY A 845 10.49 5.16 43.38
CA GLY A 845 9.43 4.76 42.45
C GLY A 845 8.42 3.81 43.08
N LEU A 846 7.32 3.55 42.38
CA LEU A 846 6.30 2.60 42.83
C LEU A 846 6.93 1.22 43.14
N PRO A 847 6.58 0.52 44.24
CA PRO A 847 7.07 -0.83 44.53
C PRO A 847 6.56 -1.89 43.55
N LEU A 848 7.21 -3.06 43.54
CA LEU A 848 6.88 -4.18 42.65
C LEU A 848 5.46 -4.74 42.86
N ASN A 849 4.92 -4.59 44.07
CA ASN A 849 3.57 -5.03 44.43
C ASN A 849 2.48 -3.98 44.10
N THR A 850 2.83 -2.77 43.63
CA THR A 850 1.81 -1.79 43.21
C THR A 850 0.94 -2.34 42.10
N ARG A 851 -0.37 -2.30 42.33
CA ARG A 851 -1.40 -2.80 41.41
C ARG A 851 -1.72 -1.73 40.37
N LEU A 852 -0.81 -1.60 39.42
CA LEU A 852 -0.95 -0.77 38.23
C LEU A 852 -0.61 -1.65 37.01
N PHE A 853 -1.61 -1.94 36.21
CA PHE A 853 -1.49 -2.83 35.04
C PHE A 853 -2.60 -2.63 34.02
N ALA A 854 -2.46 -3.23 32.85
CA ALA A 854 -3.44 -3.20 31.77
C ALA A 854 -3.72 -4.59 31.18
N THR A 855 -4.92 -4.77 30.61
CA THR A 855 -5.30 -5.93 29.77
C THR A 855 -5.24 -5.58 28.30
N GLU A 856 -4.92 -6.58 27.47
CA GLU A 856 -5.13 -6.51 26.01
C GLU A 856 -6.63 -6.47 25.68
N PRO A 857 -7.05 -5.90 24.53
CA PRO A 857 -8.45 -5.94 24.09
C PRO A 857 -8.95 -7.38 23.94
N LYS A 858 -9.93 -7.78 24.77
CA LYS A 858 -10.67 -9.02 24.62
C LYS A 858 -12.07 -8.71 24.09
N ARG A 859 -12.61 -9.63 23.29
CA ARG A 859 -14.01 -9.54 22.82
C ARG A 859 -14.93 -10.02 23.93
N MET A 860 -16.06 -9.33 24.12
CA MET A 860 -17.15 -9.81 24.98
C MET A 860 -17.66 -11.17 24.49
N GLN A 861 -18.16 -11.98 25.42
CA GLN A 861 -18.79 -13.25 25.08
C GLN A 861 -20.29 -13.02 24.86
N ASN A 862 -20.76 -13.23 23.63
CA ASN A 862 -22.19 -13.20 23.30
C ASN A 862 -22.84 -14.50 23.78
N VAL A 863 -23.71 -14.40 24.78
CA VAL A 863 -24.45 -15.56 25.30
C VAL A 863 -25.77 -15.73 24.51
N PRO A 864 -26.21 -16.96 24.20
CA PRO A 864 -27.55 -17.20 23.66
C PRO A 864 -28.62 -16.57 24.57
N GLY A 865 -29.40 -15.64 24.03
CA GLY A 865 -30.28 -14.74 24.80
C GLY A 865 -29.91 -13.26 24.70
N GLY A 866 -28.76 -12.91 24.09
CA GLY A 866 -28.39 -11.53 23.76
C GLY A 866 -27.73 -10.74 24.90
N THR A 867 -27.49 -11.36 26.05
CA THR A 867 -26.70 -10.77 27.13
C THR A 867 -25.20 -10.86 26.81
N PHE A 868 -24.49 -9.75 27.00
CA PHE A 868 -23.03 -9.70 26.92
C PHE A 868 -22.44 -10.14 28.27
N GLN A 869 -21.54 -11.11 28.26
CA GLN A 869 -20.71 -11.42 29.42
C GLN A 869 -19.29 -10.90 29.24
N LEU A 870 -18.70 -10.44 30.36
CA LEU A 870 -17.28 -10.13 30.42
C LEU A 870 -16.45 -11.34 30.02
N HIS A 871 -15.35 -11.08 29.31
CA HIS A 871 -14.36 -12.11 29.06
C HIS A 871 -13.74 -12.57 30.40
N PRO A 872 -13.55 -13.88 30.67
CA PRO A 872 -13.05 -14.36 31.96
C PRO A 872 -11.73 -13.74 32.41
N MET A 873 -10.89 -13.31 31.46
CA MET A 873 -9.64 -12.58 31.74
C MET A 873 -9.87 -11.19 32.31
N ASP A 874 -10.91 -10.47 31.87
CA ASP A 874 -11.25 -9.14 32.38
C ASP A 874 -11.92 -9.26 33.75
N SER A 875 -12.82 -10.24 33.95
CA SER A 875 -13.33 -10.61 35.29
C SER A 875 -12.20 -10.89 36.30
N TYR A 876 -11.20 -11.70 35.91
CA TYR A 876 -10.02 -11.93 36.76
C TYR A 876 -9.19 -10.66 36.97
N SER A 877 -9.11 -9.77 35.98
CA SER A 877 -8.34 -8.53 36.07
C SER A 877 -9.02 -7.51 36.98
N ILE A 878 -10.35 -7.41 36.96
CA ILE A 878 -11.14 -6.63 37.92
C ILE A 878 -10.91 -7.18 39.34
N VAL A 879 -11.08 -8.50 39.55
CA VAL A 879 -10.81 -9.14 40.85
C VAL A 879 -9.37 -8.87 41.30
N ARG A 880 -8.37 -9.02 40.42
CA ARG A 880 -6.98 -8.70 40.71
C ARG A 880 -6.78 -7.24 41.11
N SER A 881 -7.52 -6.31 40.50
CA SER A 881 -7.38 -4.89 40.78
C SER A 881 -7.88 -4.48 42.17
N LEU A 882 -8.84 -5.19 42.77
CA LEU A 882 -9.26 -4.97 44.16
C LEU A 882 -8.05 -5.02 45.13
N PRO A 883 -7.96 -4.17 46.18
CA PRO A 883 -6.89 -4.17 47.21
C PRO A 883 -6.65 -5.52 47.92
N PHE A 884 -5.47 -5.73 48.53
CA PHE A 884 -5.08 -7.07 49.03
C PHE A 884 -5.96 -7.51 50.19
N ALA A 885 -6.08 -6.67 51.23
CA ALA A 885 -7.01 -6.87 52.33
C ALA A 885 -8.42 -7.12 51.79
N ARG A 886 -8.93 -6.26 50.90
CA ARG A 886 -10.30 -6.39 50.38
C ARG A 886 -10.57 -7.71 49.64
N ARG A 887 -9.61 -8.25 48.89
CA ARG A 887 -9.73 -9.60 48.32
C ARG A 887 -9.70 -10.70 49.37
N LEU A 888 -8.94 -10.52 50.44
CA LEU A 888 -8.84 -11.46 51.56
C LEU A 888 -10.15 -11.47 52.36
N ASP A 889 -10.71 -10.29 52.64
CA ASP A 889 -12.02 -10.11 53.29
C ASP A 889 -13.11 -10.87 52.52
N LEU A 890 -13.24 -10.62 51.21
CA LEU A 890 -14.23 -11.28 50.34
C LEU A 890 -14.03 -12.81 50.29
N LEU A 891 -12.79 -13.31 50.46
CA LEU A 891 -12.49 -14.74 50.54
C LEU A 891 -12.83 -15.34 51.92
N CYS A 892 -12.86 -14.52 52.97
CA CYS A 892 -13.17 -14.91 54.35
C CYS A 892 -14.66 -14.82 54.68
N SER A 893 -15.36 -13.77 54.25
CA SER A 893 -16.77 -13.50 54.58
C SER A 893 -17.74 -14.55 54.04
N SER A 894 -17.39 -15.32 53.02
CA SER A 894 -18.25 -16.31 52.35
C SER A 894 -18.53 -17.59 53.16
N LYS A 895 -18.68 -17.48 54.48
CA LYS A 895 -18.71 -18.62 55.42
C LYS A 895 -19.77 -18.56 56.54
N SER A 896 -20.47 -17.44 56.72
CA SER A 896 -21.17 -17.16 58.00
C SER A 896 -22.44 -17.99 58.27
N GLU A 897 -23.04 -18.64 57.29
CA GLU A 897 -24.40 -19.24 57.41
C GLU A 897 -24.41 -20.79 57.43
N GLY A 898 -23.28 -21.43 57.74
CA GLY A 898 -23.13 -22.89 57.64
C GLY A 898 -23.83 -23.75 58.72
N GLN A 899 -24.51 -23.16 59.72
CA GLN A 899 -25.01 -23.89 60.90
C GLN A 899 -26.37 -23.38 61.45
N SER A 900 -27.39 -23.15 60.60
CA SER A 900 -28.79 -22.96 61.03
C SER A 900 -29.81 -23.33 59.94
N ALA A 901 -29.88 -24.62 59.59
CA ALA A 901 -30.71 -25.14 58.51
C ALA A 901 -32.20 -25.33 58.91
N SER A 902 -32.92 -24.25 59.25
CA SER A 902 -34.35 -24.32 59.58
C SER A 902 -35.15 -23.03 59.39
N SER A 903 -35.05 -22.38 58.21
CA SER A 903 -36.13 -21.52 57.71
C SER A 903 -36.17 -21.55 56.18
N VAL A 904 -37.38 -21.47 55.62
CA VAL A 904 -37.65 -21.40 54.17
C VAL A 904 -38.16 -19.99 53.86
N ASP A 905 -38.04 -19.56 52.60
CA ASP A 905 -38.53 -18.28 52.05
C ASP A 905 -37.74 -17.00 52.40
N SER A 906 -36.41 -17.04 52.31
CA SER A 906 -35.58 -15.86 51.98
C SER A 906 -34.91 -16.03 50.60
N LYS A 907 -35.43 -15.35 49.57
CA LYS A 907 -34.79 -15.26 48.24
C LYS A 907 -33.75 -14.13 48.22
N GLY A 908 -32.57 -14.41 48.74
CA GLY A 908 -31.40 -13.52 48.65
C GLY A 908 -30.48 -13.63 49.86
N SER A 909 -29.43 -14.44 49.75
CA SER A 909 -28.24 -14.39 50.61
C SER A 909 -26.99 -14.52 49.74
N ASP A 910 -26.37 -13.37 49.48
CA ASP A 910 -24.95 -12.95 49.35
C ASP A 910 -23.80 -13.99 49.21
N MET A 911 -24.06 -15.23 48.78
CA MET A 911 -23.03 -16.24 48.53
C MET A 911 -22.32 -16.02 47.20
N LEU A 912 -21.15 -15.39 47.24
CA LEU A 912 -20.20 -15.29 46.12
C LEU A 912 -20.02 -16.66 45.44
N SER A 913 -20.23 -16.72 44.11
CA SER A 913 -20.20 -18.00 43.40
C SER A 913 -18.83 -18.68 43.47
N HIS A 914 -18.81 -20.01 43.38
CA HIS A 914 -17.55 -20.77 43.43
C HIS A 914 -16.56 -20.39 42.29
N LYS A 915 -17.05 -19.80 41.19
CA LYS A 915 -16.23 -19.18 40.14
C LYS A 915 -15.49 -17.97 40.70
N ILE A 916 -16.19 -17.04 41.35
CA ILE A 916 -15.63 -15.82 41.95
C ILE A 916 -14.66 -16.14 43.09
N LEU A 917 -15.02 -17.05 44.00
CA LEU A 917 -14.13 -17.49 45.09
C LEU A 917 -12.82 -18.12 44.57
N ASN A 918 -12.87 -18.80 43.41
CA ASN A 918 -11.66 -19.27 42.74
C ASN A 918 -10.82 -18.10 42.17
N LEU A 919 -11.42 -17.09 41.52
CA LEU A 919 -10.68 -15.92 41.03
C LEU A 919 -10.02 -15.13 42.18
N LEU A 920 -10.73 -14.96 43.31
CA LEU A 920 -10.20 -14.34 44.53
C LEU A 920 -8.98 -15.11 45.05
N GLN A 921 -9.12 -16.42 45.32
CA GLN A 921 -8.00 -17.27 45.76
C GLN A 921 -6.83 -17.21 44.78
N PHE A 922 -7.06 -17.41 43.49
CA PHE A 922 -6.00 -17.54 42.48
C PHE A 922 -5.25 -16.22 42.23
N SER A 923 -5.91 -15.07 42.42
CA SER A 923 -5.26 -13.76 42.38
C SER A 923 -4.43 -13.45 43.64
N LEU A 924 -4.82 -14.00 44.80
CA LEU A 924 -4.08 -13.89 46.06
C LEU A 924 -2.86 -14.83 46.06
N GLU A 925 -3.04 -16.09 45.63
CA GLU A 925 -1.94 -17.06 45.44
C GLU A 925 -0.84 -16.49 44.55
N GLU A 926 -1.19 -15.85 43.43
CA GLU A 926 -0.20 -15.31 42.50
C GLU A 926 0.56 -14.13 43.08
N ASP A 927 -0.10 -13.21 43.79
CA ASP A 927 0.56 -12.05 44.39
C ASP A 927 1.50 -12.48 45.55
N LEU A 928 1.10 -13.47 46.37
CA LEU A 928 1.94 -14.06 47.41
C LEU A 928 3.18 -14.79 46.85
N VAL A 929 2.99 -15.59 45.80
CA VAL A 929 4.11 -16.30 45.14
C VAL A 929 5.08 -15.30 44.50
N ARG A 930 4.55 -14.22 43.89
CA ARG A 930 5.35 -13.13 43.31
C ARG A 930 6.17 -12.39 44.37
N GLU A 931 5.56 -12.01 45.49
CA GLU A 931 6.22 -11.35 46.62
C GLU A 931 7.41 -12.18 47.17
N VAL A 932 7.20 -13.49 47.35
CA VAL A 932 8.25 -14.43 47.77
C VAL A 932 9.33 -14.62 46.69
N GLU A 933 8.99 -14.63 45.41
CA GLU A 933 9.98 -14.70 44.33
C GLU A 933 10.83 -13.42 44.21
N ASP A 934 10.26 -12.23 44.42
CA ASP A 934 10.99 -10.95 44.33
C ASP A 934 11.98 -10.74 45.48
N PHE A 935 11.60 -11.09 46.72
CA PHE A 935 12.52 -11.09 47.88
C PHE A 935 13.75 -11.97 47.67
N VAL A 936 13.57 -13.12 46.99
CA VAL A 936 14.60 -14.14 46.81
C VAL A 936 15.43 -13.95 45.53
N GLY A 937 14.82 -13.51 44.44
CA GLY A 937 15.45 -13.48 43.12
C GLY A 937 16.54 -12.41 42.98
N ARG A 938 16.41 -11.29 43.69
CA ARG A 938 17.34 -10.15 43.60
C ARG A 938 18.72 -10.49 44.20
N ARG A 939 19.78 -10.21 43.45
CA ARG A 939 21.15 -10.66 43.76
C ARG A 939 21.78 -9.84 44.88
N SER A 940 22.11 -10.48 45.99
CA SER A 940 23.00 -9.92 47.01
C SER A 940 23.99 -10.96 47.55
N PRO A 941 25.27 -10.59 47.83
CA PRO A 941 26.26 -11.46 48.43
C PRO A 941 26.32 -11.37 49.97
N LEU A 942 25.40 -10.68 50.65
CA LEU A 942 25.47 -10.40 52.09
C LEU A 942 24.23 -10.88 52.87
N ASN A 943 24.49 -11.43 54.07
CA ASN A 943 23.48 -11.81 55.06
C ASN A 943 23.03 -10.56 55.83
N LEU A 944 21.76 -10.15 55.69
CA LEU A 944 21.23 -8.97 56.41
C LEU A 944 19.68 -8.90 56.47
N VAL A 945 19.03 -10.03 56.74
CA VAL A 945 17.70 -10.07 57.39
C VAL A 945 17.75 -11.23 58.38
N ASP A 946 17.80 -10.94 59.68
CA ASP A 946 17.91 -11.97 60.72
C ASP A 946 16.54 -12.43 61.22
N LEU A 947 15.82 -13.14 60.34
CA LEU A 947 14.57 -13.84 60.64
C LEU A 947 14.70 -14.94 61.73
N THR A 948 15.83 -15.02 62.45
CA THR A 948 16.06 -15.99 63.54
C THR A 948 16.12 -15.34 64.92
N ARG A 949 16.46 -14.04 65.00
CA ARG A 949 16.17 -13.20 66.17
C ARG A 949 14.67 -12.93 66.28
N THR A 950 14.25 -12.45 67.45
CA THR A 950 12.95 -11.78 67.61
C THR A 950 13.01 -10.41 66.94
N THR A 951 12.89 -10.39 65.61
CA THR A 951 12.71 -9.17 64.82
C THR A 951 11.50 -8.40 65.36
N PRO A 952 11.55 -7.07 65.54
CA PRO A 952 10.33 -6.29 65.71
C PRO A 952 9.41 -6.54 64.51
N TYR A 953 8.09 -6.62 64.73
CA TYR A 953 7.09 -7.03 63.72
C TYR A 953 7.27 -6.30 62.37
N ASN A 954 7.60 -5.00 62.46
CA ASN A 954 7.96 -4.09 61.40
C ASN A 954 8.81 -4.72 60.28
N GLU A 955 9.96 -5.33 60.59
CA GLU A 955 10.92 -5.79 59.56
C GLU A 955 10.32 -6.83 58.61
N PHE A 956 9.41 -7.69 59.08
CA PHE A 956 8.77 -8.69 58.22
C PHE A 956 7.66 -8.05 57.37
N HIS A 957 6.85 -7.18 57.96
CA HIS A 957 5.78 -6.44 57.27
C HIS A 957 6.31 -5.61 56.08
N VAL A 958 7.47 -4.95 56.22
CA VAL A 958 8.09 -4.17 55.13
C VAL A 958 8.56 -5.06 53.97
N GLN A 959 8.91 -6.31 54.21
CA GLN A 959 9.43 -7.25 53.19
C GLN A 959 8.34 -8.11 52.54
N PHE A 960 7.28 -8.41 53.29
CA PHE A 960 6.20 -9.32 52.89
C PHE A 960 4.82 -8.81 53.35
N PRO A 961 4.38 -7.60 52.98
CA PRO A 961 3.12 -7.04 53.46
C PRO A 961 1.90 -7.92 53.13
N TYR A 962 1.91 -8.64 52.01
CA TYR A 962 0.81 -9.54 51.64
C TYR A 962 0.80 -10.83 52.46
N LEU A 963 1.97 -11.44 52.65
CA LEU A 963 2.07 -12.64 53.50
C LEU A 963 1.84 -12.32 54.98
N GLU A 964 2.18 -11.11 55.44
CA GLU A 964 1.84 -10.64 56.78
C GLU A 964 0.32 -10.52 56.97
N LEU A 965 -0.40 -9.87 56.04
CA LEU A 965 -1.87 -9.79 56.10
C LEU A 965 -2.55 -11.17 56.14
N VAL A 966 -2.03 -12.14 55.37
CA VAL A 966 -2.52 -13.54 55.41
C VAL A 966 -2.21 -14.23 56.74
N LEU A 967 -1.05 -13.96 57.34
CA LEU A 967 -0.68 -14.52 58.64
C LEU A 967 -1.49 -13.89 59.78
N GLN A 968 -1.72 -12.57 59.75
CA GLN A 968 -2.58 -11.85 60.70
C GLN A 968 -4.02 -12.35 60.62
N GLN A 969 -4.63 -12.42 59.43
CA GLN A 969 -5.97 -12.99 59.25
C GLN A 969 -6.07 -14.45 59.74
N VAL A 970 -4.98 -15.22 59.70
CA VAL A 970 -4.91 -16.59 60.24
C VAL A 970 -4.67 -16.62 61.76
N GLU A 971 -4.12 -15.57 62.35
CA GLU A 971 -3.79 -15.44 63.77
C GLU A 971 -4.90 -14.77 64.60
N ASP A 972 -5.64 -13.83 64.01
CA ASP A 972 -6.64 -12.98 64.68
C ASP A 972 -8.08 -13.52 64.59
N ASP A 973 -8.43 -14.20 63.50
CA ASP A 973 -9.70 -14.93 63.36
C ASP A 973 -9.80 -15.99 64.49
N PRO A 974 -10.84 -16.04 65.34
CA PRO A 974 -10.94 -17.06 66.39
C PRO A 974 -11.26 -18.46 65.84
N SER A 975 -11.71 -18.58 64.59
CA SER A 975 -12.12 -19.84 63.96
C SER A 975 -10.96 -20.58 63.28
N GLN A 976 -11.19 -21.83 62.87
CA GLN A 976 -10.22 -22.57 62.06
C GLN A 976 -10.14 -21.95 60.64
N PRO A 977 -8.94 -21.52 60.19
CA PRO A 977 -8.75 -20.89 58.88
C PRO A 977 -9.26 -21.78 57.74
N THR A 978 -9.86 -21.14 56.74
CA THR A 978 -10.52 -21.81 55.61
C THR A 978 -9.55 -22.65 54.78
N ASP A 979 -10.02 -23.69 54.08
CA ASP A 979 -9.14 -24.46 53.19
C ASP A 979 -8.49 -23.61 52.08
N ARG A 980 -9.17 -22.54 51.65
CA ARG A 980 -8.62 -21.55 50.71
C ARG A 980 -7.52 -20.71 51.36
N MET A 981 -7.68 -20.31 52.62
CA MET A 981 -6.65 -19.63 53.41
C MET A 981 -5.45 -20.55 53.68
N LEU A 982 -5.69 -21.82 53.96
CA LEU A 982 -4.65 -22.84 54.05
C LEU A 982 -3.95 -23.02 52.69
N ASP A 983 -4.65 -22.94 51.56
CA ASP A 983 -4.03 -22.91 50.22
C ASP A 983 -3.13 -21.69 50.00
N LEU A 984 -3.52 -20.48 50.43
CA LEU A 984 -2.64 -19.31 50.38
C LEU A 984 -1.31 -19.57 51.12
N LEU A 985 -1.40 -20.08 52.36
CA LEU A 985 -0.23 -20.46 53.15
C LEU A 985 0.56 -21.63 52.53
N ARG A 986 -0.12 -22.62 51.93
CA ARG A 986 0.51 -23.75 51.22
C ARG A 986 1.33 -23.23 50.03
N CYS A 987 0.77 -22.31 49.24
CA CYS A 987 1.42 -21.68 48.08
C CYS A 987 2.61 -20.80 48.47
N ALA A 988 2.45 -19.89 49.44
CA ALA A 988 3.54 -19.04 49.92
C ALA A 988 4.70 -19.88 50.50
N LYS A 989 4.40 -20.90 51.33
CA LYS A 989 5.42 -21.80 51.87
C LYS A 989 6.07 -22.65 50.77
N ALA A 990 5.34 -23.07 49.73
CA ALA A 990 5.90 -23.79 48.59
C ALA A 990 6.81 -22.90 47.71
N ALA A 991 6.46 -21.62 47.51
CA ALA A 991 7.29 -20.66 46.78
C ALA A 991 8.66 -20.39 47.45
N SER A 992 8.76 -20.56 48.76
CA SER A 992 10.03 -20.42 49.49
C SER A 992 11.11 -21.43 49.07
N PHE A 993 10.75 -22.60 48.52
CA PHE A 993 11.71 -23.63 48.08
C PHE A 993 12.46 -23.25 46.78
N SER A 994 13.47 -24.02 46.38
CA SER A 994 14.37 -23.73 45.23
C SER A 994 13.68 -23.96 43.87
N GLN A 995 13.30 -22.89 43.16
CA GLN A 995 12.34 -22.99 42.04
C GLN A 995 12.96 -23.39 40.67
N THR A 996 14.30 -23.45 40.55
CA THR A 996 14.99 -23.85 39.30
C THR A 996 16.08 -24.90 39.53
N LYS A 997 16.42 -25.67 38.47
CA LYS A 997 17.58 -26.59 38.49
C LYS A 997 18.87 -25.88 38.93
N ARG A 998 19.04 -24.61 38.53
CA ARG A 998 20.23 -23.79 38.83
C ARG A 998 20.30 -23.37 40.31
N GLU A 999 19.16 -23.09 40.95
CA GLU A 999 19.09 -22.87 42.40
C GLU A 999 19.36 -24.15 43.19
N ILE A 1000 18.78 -25.29 42.77
CA ILE A 1000 18.99 -26.58 43.44
C ILE A 1000 20.48 -26.97 43.42
N ALA A 1001 21.14 -26.81 42.27
CA ALA A 1001 22.59 -27.03 42.13
C ALA A 1001 23.46 -25.98 42.86
N ARG A 1002 22.90 -24.82 43.21
CA ARG A 1002 23.56 -23.72 43.94
C ARG A 1002 23.09 -23.64 45.40
N SER A 1003 22.69 -24.77 45.97
CA SER A 1003 22.16 -24.87 47.34
C SER A 1003 23.14 -24.38 48.43
N ILE A 1004 24.43 -24.27 48.10
CA ILE A 1004 25.52 -23.79 48.97
C ILE A 1004 25.70 -22.25 48.89
N THR A 1005 25.03 -21.56 47.95
CA THR A 1005 25.18 -20.10 47.73
C THR A 1005 24.18 -19.25 48.53
N PRO A 1006 24.46 -17.94 48.80
CA PRO A 1006 23.62 -17.09 49.66
C PRO A 1006 22.13 -16.96 49.29
N PHE A 1007 21.79 -17.10 48.00
CA PHE A 1007 20.39 -17.18 47.54
C PHE A 1007 19.59 -18.27 48.28
N THR A 1008 20.24 -19.40 48.58
CA THR A 1008 19.61 -20.52 49.28
C THR A 1008 19.48 -20.26 50.78
N GLN A 1009 20.34 -19.41 51.35
CA GLN A 1009 20.21 -18.98 52.75
C GLN A 1009 18.94 -18.14 52.93
N ARG A 1010 18.67 -17.15 52.06
CA ARG A 1010 17.39 -16.40 52.06
C ARG A 1010 16.17 -17.33 51.98
N ARG A 1011 16.15 -18.26 51.01
CA ARG A 1011 15.09 -19.28 50.88
C ARG A 1011 14.92 -20.12 52.14
N ALA A 1012 16.02 -20.57 52.74
CA ALA A 1012 15.99 -21.41 53.93
C ALA A 1012 15.58 -20.66 55.19
N GLN A 1013 15.95 -19.38 55.34
CA GLN A 1013 15.54 -18.49 56.43
C GLN A 1013 14.04 -18.22 56.38
N LEU A 1014 13.52 -17.72 55.24
CA LEU A 1014 12.09 -17.47 55.05
C LEU A 1014 11.27 -18.74 55.29
N ARG A 1015 11.68 -19.88 54.73
CA ARG A 1015 11.00 -21.16 54.95
C ARG A 1015 10.99 -21.57 56.42
N ARG A 1016 12.09 -21.39 57.17
CA ARG A 1016 12.16 -21.68 58.61
C ARG A 1016 11.27 -20.75 59.42
N TYR A 1017 11.24 -19.46 59.09
CA TYR A 1017 10.37 -18.46 59.72
C TYR A 1017 8.90 -18.83 59.53
N LEU A 1018 8.45 -19.06 58.28
CA LEU A 1018 7.09 -19.47 57.98
C LEU A 1018 6.72 -20.83 58.59
N GLU A 1019 7.68 -21.76 58.67
CA GLU A 1019 7.48 -23.05 59.35
C GLU A 1019 7.28 -22.88 60.85
N LYS A 1020 8.05 -21.99 61.51
CA LYS A 1020 7.89 -21.67 62.94
C LYS A 1020 6.56 -20.94 63.20
N ARG A 1021 6.27 -19.86 62.46
CA ARG A 1021 5.07 -19.03 62.68
C ARG A 1021 3.79 -19.81 62.42
N ILE A 1022 3.62 -20.41 61.23
CA ILE A 1022 2.42 -21.21 60.90
C ILE A 1022 2.20 -22.35 61.92
N SER A 1023 3.27 -23.02 62.39
CA SER A 1023 3.11 -24.05 63.44
C SER A 1023 2.69 -23.47 64.80
N ALA A 1024 3.13 -22.28 65.18
CA ALA A 1024 2.67 -21.60 66.39
C ALA A 1024 1.19 -21.16 66.28
N SER A 1025 0.79 -20.60 65.13
CA SER A 1025 -0.60 -20.19 64.87
C SER A 1025 -1.54 -21.40 64.83
N PHE A 1026 -1.08 -22.53 64.27
CA PHE A 1026 -1.81 -23.80 64.31
C PHE A 1026 -1.91 -24.40 65.72
N GLN A 1027 -0.85 -24.27 66.55
CA GLN A 1027 -0.89 -24.68 67.96
C GLN A 1027 -1.88 -23.85 68.78
N LYS A 1028 -1.91 -22.52 68.58
CA LYS A 1028 -2.93 -21.63 69.19
C LYS A 1028 -4.36 -22.05 68.82
N LYS A 1029 -4.57 -22.55 67.60
CA LYS A 1029 -5.88 -22.99 67.07
C LYS A 1029 -6.15 -24.49 67.23
N SER A 1030 -5.47 -25.16 68.16
CA SER A 1030 -5.71 -26.55 68.54
C SER A 1030 -5.64 -27.59 67.41
N TYR A 1031 -4.92 -27.31 66.32
CA TYR A 1031 -4.73 -28.28 65.24
C TYR A 1031 -3.96 -29.51 65.72
N SER A 1032 -4.46 -30.70 65.38
CA SER A 1032 -3.81 -31.96 65.75
C SER A 1032 -2.45 -32.11 65.07
N PRO A 1033 -1.48 -32.83 65.69
CA PRO A 1033 -0.21 -33.16 65.06
C PRO A 1033 -0.35 -33.90 63.71
N THR A 1034 -1.49 -34.56 63.49
CA THR A 1034 -1.91 -35.19 62.23
C THR A 1034 -2.24 -34.17 61.15
N GLU A 1035 -3.04 -33.15 61.45
CA GLU A 1035 -3.38 -32.07 60.50
C GLU A 1035 -2.16 -31.22 60.15
N VAL A 1036 -1.30 -30.90 61.14
CA VAL A 1036 -0.03 -30.19 60.88
C VAL A 1036 0.86 -31.01 59.93
N LYS A 1037 0.93 -32.34 60.10
CA LYS A 1037 1.64 -33.25 59.18
C LYS A 1037 0.96 -33.31 57.80
N GLN A 1038 -0.37 -33.26 57.72
CA GLN A 1038 -1.13 -33.24 56.45
C GLN A 1038 -0.90 -31.93 55.69
N PHE A 1039 -0.92 -30.78 56.36
CA PHE A 1039 -0.53 -29.49 55.80
C PHE A 1039 0.91 -29.55 55.24
N GLN A 1040 1.88 -30.03 56.04
CA GLN A 1040 3.27 -30.19 55.56
C GLN A 1040 3.39 -31.17 54.37
N ARG A 1041 2.57 -32.22 54.29
CA ARG A 1041 2.48 -33.11 53.11
C ARG A 1041 1.92 -32.37 51.89
N SER A 1042 0.86 -31.58 52.04
CA SER A 1042 0.25 -30.81 50.93
C SER A 1042 1.23 -29.79 50.33
N VAL A 1043 2.02 -29.09 51.15
CA VAL A 1043 3.11 -28.20 50.68
C VAL A 1043 4.14 -28.96 49.81
N ARG A 1044 4.48 -30.20 50.20
CA ARG A 1044 5.38 -31.08 49.43
C ARG A 1044 4.71 -31.74 48.21
N ALA A 1045 3.38 -31.69 48.11
CA ALA A 1045 2.64 -32.15 46.94
C ALA A 1045 2.56 -31.07 45.84
N LEU A 1046 2.56 -29.79 46.23
CA LEU A 1046 2.65 -28.62 45.35
C LEU A 1046 4.08 -28.40 44.81
N TYR A 1047 5.12 -28.67 45.60
CA TYR A 1047 6.52 -28.46 45.20
C TYR A 1047 7.35 -29.75 45.22
N SER A 1048 8.05 -30.04 44.11
CA SER A 1048 9.01 -31.15 43.99
C SER A 1048 10.33 -30.69 43.37
N ARG A 1049 11.45 -31.17 43.93
CA ARG A 1049 12.79 -30.95 43.36
C ARG A 1049 13.02 -31.75 42.07
N TYR A 1050 12.40 -32.91 41.95
CA TYR A 1050 12.70 -33.92 40.92
C TYR A 1050 11.80 -33.77 39.69
N ASP A 1051 10.48 -33.67 39.91
CA ASP A 1051 9.50 -33.38 38.87
C ASP A 1051 9.70 -31.96 38.32
N SER A 1052 9.80 -31.80 37.00
CA SER A 1052 9.96 -30.50 36.34
C SER A 1052 8.73 -29.62 36.38
N ASN A 1053 7.55 -30.23 36.40
CA ASN A 1053 6.27 -29.54 36.32
C ASN A 1053 5.89 -28.98 37.69
N LYS A 1054 6.32 -29.66 38.76
CA LYS A 1054 6.17 -29.23 40.16
C LYS A 1054 7.38 -28.48 40.74
N ARG A 1055 8.39 -28.13 39.92
CA ARG A 1055 9.60 -27.44 40.41
C ARG A 1055 9.42 -25.94 40.62
N ASN A 1056 8.56 -25.30 39.82
CA ASN A 1056 8.34 -23.86 39.88
C ASN A 1056 6.86 -23.57 40.21
N VAL A 1057 6.60 -23.11 41.43
CA VAL A 1057 5.25 -22.86 41.97
C VAL A 1057 4.56 -21.72 41.23
N SER A 1058 5.29 -20.69 40.81
CA SER A 1058 4.73 -19.60 40.00
C SER A 1058 4.10 -20.13 38.70
N ARG A 1059 4.75 -21.07 38.00
CA ARG A 1059 4.19 -21.73 36.81
C ARG A 1059 2.97 -22.60 37.09
N ILE A 1060 2.86 -23.18 38.29
CA ILE A 1060 1.68 -23.96 38.70
C ILE A 1060 0.48 -23.02 38.90
N VAL A 1061 0.71 -21.86 39.54
CA VAL A 1061 -0.30 -20.81 39.69
C VAL A 1061 -0.64 -20.20 38.33
N GLU A 1062 0.32 -19.80 37.50
CA GLU A 1062 0.07 -19.32 36.13
C GLU A 1062 -0.80 -20.29 35.30
N ALA A 1063 -0.55 -21.61 35.38
CA ALA A 1063 -1.33 -22.61 34.66
C ALA A 1063 -2.73 -22.85 35.25
N ARG A 1064 -2.87 -22.74 36.58
CA ARG A 1064 -4.16 -22.75 37.28
C ARG A 1064 -5.00 -21.54 36.90
N ASN A 1065 -4.38 -20.36 36.89
CA ASN A 1065 -5.01 -19.08 36.57
C ASN A 1065 -5.40 -19.03 35.09
N SER A 1066 -4.52 -19.45 34.17
CA SER A 1066 -4.86 -19.52 32.74
C SER A 1066 -6.01 -20.47 32.47
N LYS A 1067 -6.09 -21.62 33.16
CA LYS A 1067 -7.25 -22.52 33.09
C LYS A 1067 -8.53 -21.85 33.64
N ALA A 1068 -8.44 -21.10 34.73
CA ALA A 1068 -9.58 -20.39 35.32
C ALA A 1068 -10.13 -19.28 34.42
N VAL A 1069 -9.25 -18.54 33.72
CA VAL A 1069 -9.62 -17.53 32.72
C VAL A 1069 -9.79 -18.09 31.30
N GLN A 1070 -9.87 -19.41 31.16
CA GLN A 1070 -10.15 -20.13 29.91
C GLN A 1070 -9.19 -19.84 28.74
N CYS A 1071 -7.92 -19.51 29.01
CA CYS A 1071 -6.92 -19.21 27.98
C CYS A 1071 -5.61 -20.01 28.14
N SER A 1072 -4.74 -19.93 27.13
CA SER A 1072 -3.43 -20.59 27.19
C SER A 1072 -2.50 -19.91 28.20
N THR A 1073 -1.56 -20.64 28.81
CA THR A 1073 -0.60 -20.04 29.77
C THR A 1073 0.40 -19.09 29.09
N HIS A 1074 0.50 -19.11 27.75
CA HIS A 1074 1.22 -18.08 26.99
C HIS A 1074 0.38 -16.79 26.88
N GLU A 1075 -0.89 -16.93 26.52
CA GLU A 1075 -1.83 -15.80 26.45
C GLU A 1075 -2.04 -15.15 27.81
N TYR A 1076 -2.30 -15.92 28.88
CA TYR A 1076 -2.43 -15.40 30.25
C TYR A 1076 -1.23 -14.54 30.67
N ARG A 1077 -0.01 -14.97 30.34
CA ARG A 1077 1.20 -14.17 30.59
C ARG A 1077 1.21 -12.90 29.78
N ASN A 1078 0.91 -12.95 28.48
CA ASN A 1078 1.01 -11.79 27.59
C ASN A 1078 -0.08 -10.75 27.89
N ALA A 1079 -1.32 -11.21 28.07
CA ALA A 1079 -2.54 -10.41 28.26
C ALA A 1079 -2.55 -9.48 29.48
N LEU A 1080 -1.55 -9.58 30.38
CA LEU A 1080 -1.33 -8.63 31.47
C LEU A 1080 -0.05 -7.81 31.24
N LEU A 1081 -0.18 -6.54 30.91
CA LEU A 1081 0.92 -5.59 30.89
C LEU A 1081 1.03 -4.91 32.26
N THR A 1082 1.96 -5.39 33.10
CA THR A 1082 2.16 -4.89 34.47
C THR A 1082 3.36 -3.94 34.55
N THR A 1083 3.37 -3.03 35.53
CA THR A 1083 4.58 -2.22 35.82
C THR A 1083 5.84 -3.07 36.02
N ARG A 1084 5.72 -4.31 36.51
CA ARG A 1084 6.83 -5.25 36.70
C ARG A 1084 7.40 -5.77 35.37
N LYS A 1085 6.62 -5.82 34.28
CA LYS A 1085 7.14 -6.08 32.93
C LYS A 1085 7.87 -4.86 32.37
N SER A 1086 7.25 -3.68 32.43
CA SER A 1086 7.82 -2.44 31.87
C SER A 1086 9.08 -1.99 32.63
N MET A 1087 9.08 -2.08 33.96
CA MET A 1087 10.21 -1.74 34.85
C MET A 1087 10.36 -2.79 35.98
N PRO A 1088 11.14 -3.88 35.77
CA PRO A 1088 11.30 -4.95 36.77
C PRO A 1088 12.28 -4.62 37.91
N GLU A 1089 13.22 -3.70 37.71
CA GLU A 1089 14.32 -3.41 38.64
C GLU A 1089 14.55 -1.91 38.84
N SER A 1090 15.12 -1.56 39.99
CA SER A 1090 15.71 -0.23 40.24
C SER A 1090 16.73 0.11 39.14
N LYS A 1091 16.67 1.29 38.57
CA LYS A 1091 17.51 1.70 37.43
C LYS A 1091 18.66 2.61 37.86
N LEU A 1092 19.87 2.33 37.38
CA LEU A 1092 20.96 3.32 37.35
C LEU A 1092 20.82 4.16 36.07
N CYS A 1093 20.97 5.48 36.17
CA CYS A 1093 20.77 6.39 35.05
C CYS A 1093 21.78 7.54 34.98
N THR A 1094 21.68 8.29 33.90
CA THR A 1094 22.35 9.56 33.66
C THR A 1094 21.44 10.74 33.99
N GLU A 1095 22.05 11.91 34.22
CA GLU A 1095 21.35 13.19 34.43
C GLU A 1095 20.46 13.54 33.22
N GLN A 1096 20.90 13.19 32.00
CA GLN A 1096 20.13 13.38 30.78
C GLN A 1096 18.86 12.52 30.74
N GLU A 1097 18.90 11.26 31.18
CA GLU A 1097 17.69 10.42 31.27
C GLU A 1097 16.70 10.93 32.33
N TRP A 1098 17.20 11.33 33.50
CA TRP A 1098 16.37 11.91 34.56
C TRP A 1098 15.67 13.19 34.10
N ASN A 1099 16.42 14.13 33.52
CA ASN A 1099 15.89 15.38 33.02
C ASN A 1099 14.95 15.16 31.81
N LYS A 1100 15.24 14.19 30.93
CA LYS A 1100 14.33 13.79 29.84
C LYS A 1100 12.99 13.29 30.38
N GLN A 1101 12.99 12.48 31.45
CA GLN A 1101 11.74 12.02 32.05
C GLN A 1101 10.91 13.18 32.61
N HIS A 1102 11.53 14.05 33.40
CA HIS A 1102 10.85 15.22 33.96
C HIS A 1102 10.23 16.09 32.85
N LEU A 1103 10.95 16.33 31.76
CA LEU A 1103 10.44 17.08 30.61
C LEU A 1103 9.29 16.35 29.89
N LYS A 1104 9.33 15.02 29.75
CA LYS A 1104 8.23 14.21 29.20
C LYS A 1104 6.96 14.34 30.04
N LEU A 1105 7.08 14.16 31.35
CA LEU A 1105 5.98 14.29 32.31
C LEU A 1105 5.38 15.70 32.28
N ARG A 1106 6.24 16.74 32.29
CA ARG A 1106 5.80 18.13 32.19
C ARG A 1106 5.09 18.43 30.87
N ALA A 1107 5.54 17.88 29.75
CA ALA A 1107 4.88 18.04 28.45
C ALA A 1107 3.50 17.37 28.44
N SER A 1108 3.38 16.15 28.97
CA SER A 1108 2.10 15.46 29.16
C SER A 1108 1.14 16.28 30.04
N ARG A 1109 1.60 16.86 31.15
CA ARG A 1109 0.77 17.73 31.99
C ARG A 1109 0.23 18.94 31.23
N VAL A 1110 1.06 19.61 30.44
CA VAL A 1110 0.64 20.78 29.64
C VAL A 1110 -0.38 20.38 28.56
N ALA A 1111 -0.17 19.25 27.88
CA ALA A 1111 -1.12 18.74 26.90
C ALA A 1111 -2.50 18.44 27.54
N ILE A 1112 -2.53 17.74 28.69
CA ILE A 1112 -3.76 17.47 29.45
C ILE A 1112 -4.48 18.77 29.83
N GLN A 1113 -3.73 19.82 30.24
CA GLN A 1113 -4.33 21.11 30.57
C GLN A 1113 -4.88 21.87 29.35
N GLN A 1114 -4.26 21.74 28.17
CA GLN A 1114 -4.75 22.31 26.90
C GLN A 1114 -5.98 21.56 26.38
N ASP A 1115 -5.98 20.24 26.46
CA ASP A 1115 -7.13 19.37 26.13
C ASP A 1115 -8.33 19.70 27.02
N LEU A 1116 -8.12 19.82 28.33
CA LEU A 1116 -9.15 20.16 29.31
C LEU A 1116 -9.70 21.58 29.12
N GLY A 1117 -8.86 22.54 28.74
CA GLY A 1117 -9.29 23.90 28.37
C GLY A 1117 -10.22 23.90 27.17
N SER A 1118 -9.80 23.24 26.08
CA SER A 1118 -10.57 23.11 24.83
C SER A 1118 -11.92 22.40 25.06
N ALA A 1119 -11.90 21.32 25.84
CA ALA A 1119 -13.11 20.59 26.20
C ALA A 1119 -14.09 21.45 27.01
N ARG A 1120 -13.60 22.26 27.96
CA ARG A 1120 -14.44 23.16 28.77
C ARG A 1120 -15.06 24.28 27.94
N GLU A 1121 -14.32 24.88 27.02
CA GLU A 1121 -14.85 25.89 26.11
C GLU A 1121 -16.01 25.31 25.28
N ARG A 1122 -15.83 24.11 24.71
CA ARG A 1122 -16.88 23.43 23.94
C ARG A 1122 -18.07 23.02 24.83
N LEU A 1123 -17.85 22.46 26.01
CA LEU A 1123 -18.92 22.13 26.97
C LEU A 1123 -19.73 23.36 27.41
N ALA A 1124 -19.06 24.47 27.75
CA ALA A 1124 -19.72 25.71 28.18
C ALA A 1124 -20.53 26.38 27.06
N ASN A 1125 -20.06 26.27 25.81
CA ASN A 1125 -20.81 26.76 24.65
C ASN A 1125 -22.03 25.89 24.35
N MET A 1126 -21.98 24.58 24.59
CA MET A 1126 -22.93 23.61 24.04
C MET A 1126 -23.89 22.94 25.04
N SER A 1127 -23.56 22.79 26.33
CA SER A 1127 -24.43 22.15 27.31
C SER A 1127 -25.02 23.14 28.32
N THR A 1128 -26.24 22.87 28.81
CA THR A 1128 -26.79 23.51 30.01
C THR A 1128 -26.45 22.75 31.29
N LEU A 1129 -25.80 21.57 31.18
CA LEU A 1129 -25.39 20.76 32.31
C LEU A 1129 -24.61 21.62 33.30
N ARG A 1130 -25.14 21.70 34.53
CA ARG A 1130 -24.47 22.38 35.64
C ARG A 1130 -23.40 21.44 36.20
N LEU A 1131 -22.28 21.39 35.47
CA LEU A 1131 -20.95 21.09 36.03
C LEU A 1131 -20.70 21.99 37.25
#